data_AF-A0A378QUE0-F1
#
_entry.id   AF-A0A378QUE0-F1
#
_cell.length_a   1.000
_cell.length_b   1.000
_cell.length_c   1.000
_cell.angle_alpha   90.00
_cell.angle_beta   90.00
_cell.angle_gamma   90.00
#
_symmetry.space_group_name_H-M   'P 1'
#
loop_
_entity.id
_entity.type
_entity.pdbx_description
1 polymer ?
#
loop_
_entity_poly.entity_id
_entity_poly.type
_entity_poly.pdbx_seq_one_letter_code
_entity_poly.pdbx_strand_id
1 'polypeptide(L)'
;MSAGLIEHLKRKTNEDDNVKILLSQWEFDQKLVGKALENIASYYPHFSSHNESHSHQILVNIERLLGDNIHLLSATDTWLLLESAYWHDIGMLFNNQEVLEVINNKEFKEYIENLANDNTQDLHDFAKVWHLQGWQNALIMYDNPILGTERYRQLIAEWYRRKHPTQSQKVISDPFLSLGINSPRTELLPKRIYRYLGQICLAHGASFEQVMNDLPYRQTGMGTENCHPRFIACLLRLGDLFDIDDNRFCPVMMKQVVKTPTLSTAHQNKHLAIREFQLDNKTVSITAECKDEDSYIQTQSWFEWLKEEMQNQMSQWKNIVPHRKFGLLPTIQKLDVKMASSKILLNNKPMKFSLDEKNAIELLQGSNLYDGESNIYRELIQNAIDATYLRIWIEHGIKENSIKITDDSHPFHEKFQEILQKYPIDIDFKKLEDDLDSDVSIWQLSITDKGTGISLQDLQYMQKIAGSSRNIEKKRLMQDMPIWMRPSGAFGIGLHSAFLLLKDGKPENNKIIIETTSIADNASYKIEMTSPLSGNQGYCFIEKISQDEHMKRGYGTKLMLNISVKNRNIFELMEKIKFYKNQNTESHKMIKNLNMLSDNLVDDINIEIKKEKMIEVIKNSPFYFQINQKLMPPSKNFKIWNKEYSLYCTITNFDTSSLVEMKGEIKTLVKGQNVGLLDSCDIDKLCLFGIQIDFYGLESKEVLSFNRNSWTKNFMNYIENGNFIKSLMLNLVNTKINEAKKILIA
;
A
#
# COMPACT_ATOMS: atom_id res chain seq x y z
N MET A 1 40.45 15.56 -12.21
CA MET A 1 39.34 16.37 -12.77
C MET A 1 39.06 15.88 -14.20
N SER A 2 37.81 15.78 -14.66
CA SER A 2 37.48 15.26 -16.00
C SER A 2 37.94 16.31 -17.00
N ALA A 3 39.07 16.03 -17.64
CA ALA A 3 39.81 17.04 -18.37
C ALA A 3 39.11 17.39 -19.69
N GLY A 4 38.47 16.40 -20.33
CA GLY A 4 37.86 16.53 -21.64
C GLY A 4 36.63 17.42 -21.65
N LEU A 5 35.69 17.24 -20.72
CA LEU A 5 34.47 18.07 -20.63
C LEU A 5 34.80 19.52 -20.26
N ILE A 6 35.74 19.74 -19.34
CA ILE A 6 36.16 21.09 -18.95
C ILE A 6 36.90 21.78 -20.10
N GLU A 7 37.81 21.08 -20.77
CA GLU A 7 38.52 21.60 -21.95
C GLU A 7 37.55 21.90 -23.09
N HIS A 8 36.56 21.02 -23.30
CA HIS A 8 35.49 21.23 -24.27
C HIS A 8 34.70 22.52 -23.99
N LEU A 9 34.27 22.73 -22.74
CA LEU A 9 33.57 23.95 -22.36
C LEU A 9 34.43 25.19 -22.60
N LYS A 10 35.70 25.17 -22.17
CA LYS A 10 36.66 26.26 -22.41
C LYS A 10 36.85 26.58 -23.89
N ARG A 11 36.95 25.56 -24.74
CA ARG A 11 37.07 25.74 -26.19
C ARG A 11 35.82 26.42 -26.76
N LYS A 12 34.62 25.93 -26.40
CA LYS A 12 33.35 26.51 -26.86
C LYS A 12 33.15 27.95 -26.42
N THR A 13 33.54 28.29 -25.18
CA THR A 13 33.43 29.66 -24.67
C THR A 13 34.47 30.63 -25.28
N ASN A 14 35.56 30.11 -25.84
CA ASN A 14 36.48 30.92 -26.65
C ASN A 14 35.98 31.12 -28.08
N GLU A 15 35.14 30.21 -28.60
CA GLU A 15 34.53 30.29 -29.93
C GLU A 15 33.30 31.22 -29.98
N ASP A 16 32.51 31.28 -28.89
CA ASP A 16 31.31 32.12 -28.77
C ASP A 16 31.26 32.82 -27.40
N ASP A 17 31.39 34.15 -27.40
CA ASP A 17 31.35 34.96 -26.18
C ASP A 17 29.96 34.89 -25.47
N ASN A 18 28.88 34.56 -26.18
CA ASN A 18 27.53 34.48 -25.57
C ASN A 18 27.40 33.34 -24.55
N VAL A 19 28.27 32.34 -24.61
CA VAL A 19 28.27 31.18 -23.70
C VAL A 19 29.35 31.28 -22.62
N LYS A 20 30.16 32.35 -22.62
CA LYS A 20 31.29 32.54 -21.69
C LYS A 20 30.89 32.54 -20.22
N ILE A 21 29.70 33.06 -19.93
CA ILE A 21 29.13 33.07 -18.58
C ILE A 21 28.96 31.65 -17.99
N LEU A 22 28.75 30.63 -18.82
CA LEU A 22 28.65 29.24 -18.36
C LEU A 22 29.96 28.76 -17.72
N LEU A 23 31.10 29.07 -18.34
CA LEU A 23 32.40 28.73 -17.79
C LEU A 23 32.65 29.46 -16.46
N SER A 24 32.34 30.76 -16.40
CA SER A 24 32.48 31.53 -15.16
C SER A 24 31.63 30.95 -14.03
N GLN A 25 30.36 30.61 -14.30
CA GLN A 25 29.48 30.00 -13.31
C GLN A 25 30.03 28.65 -12.82
N TRP A 26 30.46 27.79 -13.75
CA TRP A 26 31.04 26.49 -13.41
C TRP A 26 32.28 26.61 -12.51
N GLU A 27 33.18 27.54 -12.79
CA GLU A 27 34.40 27.75 -11.98
C GLU A 27 34.09 28.20 -10.54
N PHE A 28 32.98 28.89 -10.33
CA PHE A 28 32.47 29.19 -8.99
C PHE A 28 31.85 27.95 -8.35
N ASP A 29 30.92 27.31 -9.05
CA ASP A 29 30.11 26.22 -8.49
C ASP A 29 30.96 24.99 -8.17
N GLN A 30 31.92 24.62 -9.02
CA GLN A 30 32.84 23.51 -8.73
C GLN A 30 33.54 23.67 -7.37
N LYS A 31 33.99 24.89 -7.03
CA LYS A 31 34.69 25.16 -5.76
C LYS A 31 33.74 25.27 -4.57
N LEU A 32 32.60 25.93 -4.75
CA LEU A 32 31.64 26.15 -3.66
C LEU A 32 30.89 24.87 -3.31
N VAL A 33 30.38 24.19 -4.33
CA VAL A 33 29.63 22.94 -4.20
C VAL A 33 30.55 21.81 -3.79
N GLY A 34 31.75 21.70 -4.38
CA GLY A 34 32.76 20.72 -3.96
C GLY A 34 33.05 20.80 -2.45
N LYS A 35 33.26 22.01 -1.92
CA LYS A 35 33.41 22.23 -0.47
C LYS A 35 32.16 21.89 0.33
N ALA A 36 30.97 22.16 -0.20
CA ALA A 36 29.72 21.82 0.47
C ALA A 36 29.56 20.30 0.60
N LEU A 37 29.82 19.55 -0.47
CA LEU A 37 29.67 18.08 -0.53
C LEU A 37 30.58 17.36 0.47
N GLU A 38 31.75 17.91 0.81
CA GLU A 38 32.61 17.36 1.89
C GLU A 38 31.87 17.27 3.24
N ASN A 39 30.82 18.06 3.46
CA ASN A 39 30.04 18.03 4.71
C ASN A 39 29.03 16.87 4.76
N ILE A 40 28.74 16.19 3.64
CA ILE A 40 27.87 15.00 3.63
C ILE A 40 28.44 13.95 4.58
N ALA A 41 29.77 13.83 4.64
CA ALA A 41 30.49 12.97 5.55
C ALA A 41 30.02 13.05 7.03
N SER A 42 29.55 14.22 7.50
CA SER A 42 29.16 14.43 8.90
C SER A 42 27.97 13.56 9.37
N TYR A 43 26.98 13.32 8.50
CA TYR A 43 25.80 12.49 8.80
C TYR A 43 25.86 11.10 8.16
N TYR A 44 26.75 10.90 7.19
CA TYR A 44 26.82 9.69 6.37
C TYR A 44 28.14 8.89 6.50
N PRO A 45 28.77 8.75 7.70
CA PRO A 45 30.08 8.10 7.81
C PRO A 45 30.10 6.59 7.53
N HIS A 46 28.91 5.97 7.45
CA HIS A 46 28.70 4.55 7.15
C HIS A 46 28.33 4.30 5.69
N PHE A 47 28.27 5.34 4.86
CA PHE A 47 27.99 5.24 3.43
C PHE A 47 29.26 5.42 2.61
N SER A 48 29.14 5.16 1.31
CA SER A 48 30.13 5.59 0.34
C SER A 48 30.31 7.12 0.38
N SER A 49 31.47 7.60 -0.01
CA SER A 49 31.79 9.01 -0.20
C SER A 49 30.91 9.60 -1.31
N HIS A 50 30.23 10.71 -1.03
CA HIS A 50 29.46 11.50 -2.00
C HIS A 50 30.05 12.93 -2.08
N ASN A 51 31.37 13.05 -1.94
CA ASN A 51 32.09 14.32 -1.99
C ASN A 51 32.58 14.64 -3.42
N GLU A 52 33.43 15.66 -3.59
CA GLU A 52 33.89 16.09 -4.91
C GLU A 52 34.52 14.95 -5.74
N SER A 53 35.22 13.99 -5.11
CA SER A 53 35.82 12.88 -5.86
C SER A 53 34.78 11.99 -6.53
N HIS A 54 33.59 11.84 -5.94
CA HIS A 54 32.50 11.07 -6.55
C HIS A 54 31.98 11.77 -7.81
N SER A 55 31.65 13.06 -7.71
CA SER A 55 31.25 13.88 -8.86
C SER A 55 32.29 13.85 -9.98
N HIS A 56 33.57 13.87 -9.63
CA HIS A 56 34.64 13.74 -10.61
C HIS A 56 34.63 12.38 -11.32
N GLN A 57 34.46 11.28 -10.59
CA GLN A 57 34.45 9.94 -11.16
C GLN A 57 33.25 9.72 -12.10
N ILE A 58 32.07 10.25 -11.76
CA ILE A 58 30.89 10.28 -12.64
C ILE A 58 31.26 10.91 -13.99
N LEU A 59 31.90 12.09 -13.97
CA LEU A 59 32.29 12.79 -15.19
C LEU A 59 33.31 12.01 -16.01
N VAL A 60 34.26 11.33 -15.37
CA VAL A 60 35.22 10.43 -16.06
C VAL A 60 34.50 9.28 -16.75
N ASN A 61 33.50 8.68 -16.09
CA ASN A 61 32.69 7.62 -16.68
C ASN A 61 31.88 8.12 -17.87
N ILE A 62 31.30 9.32 -17.78
CA ILE A 62 30.60 9.97 -18.89
C ILE A 62 31.55 10.26 -20.06
N GLU A 63 32.77 10.71 -19.79
CA GLU A 63 33.80 10.90 -20.83
C GLU A 63 34.13 9.57 -21.53
N ARG A 64 34.26 8.47 -20.79
CA ARG A 64 34.48 7.13 -21.37
C ARG A 64 33.30 6.70 -22.27
N LEU A 65 32.07 6.95 -21.83
CA LEU A 65 30.85 6.66 -22.59
C LEU A 65 30.74 7.47 -23.89
N LEU A 66 31.16 8.74 -23.87
CA LEU A 66 31.13 9.60 -25.05
C LEU A 66 32.33 9.33 -25.98
N GLY A 67 33.51 9.06 -25.42
CA GLY A 67 34.77 9.00 -26.16
C GLY A 67 34.98 10.28 -26.96
N ASP A 68 35.35 10.15 -28.23
CA ASP A 68 35.55 11.30 -29.11
C ASP A 68 34.28 12.14 -29.29
N ASN A 69 33.07 11.62 -29.03
CA ASN A 69 31.81 12.33 -29.25
C ASN A 69 31.59 13.52 -28.32
N ILE A 70 32.48 13.78 -27.34
CA ILE A 70 32.45 14.99 -26.51
C ILE A 70 32.36 16.26 -27.39
N HIS A 71 33.04 16.30 -28.54
CA HIS A 71 33.03 17.45 -29.45
C HIS A 71 31.66 17.79 -30.06
N LEU A 72 30.70 16.85 -29.99
CA LEU A 72 29.33 17.03 -30.50
C LEU A 72 28.41 17.74 -29.49
N LEU A 73 28.84 17.91 -28.24
CA LEU A 73 28.08 18.63 -27.23
C LEU A 73 28.02 20.13 -27.53
N SER A 74 26.91 20.76 -27.17
CA SER A 74 26.84 22.22 -27.04
C SER A 74 27.56 22.67 -25.77
N ALA A 75 27.92 23.95 -25.67
CA ALA A 75 28.45 24.52 -24.41
C ALA A 75 27.43 24.37 -23.27
N THR A 76 26.14 24.55 -23.58
CA THR A 76 25.06 24.41 -22.59
C THR A 76 24.92 22.97 -22.11
N ASP A 77 25.03 21.98 -23.00
CA ASP A 77 24.99 20.55 -22.62
C ASP A 77 26.20 20.17 -21.76
N THR A 78 27.41 20.63 -22.14
CA THR A 78 28.62 20.39 -21.34
C THR A 78 28.50 21.02 -19.95
N TRP A 79 28.00 22.26 -19.85
CA TRP A 79 27.77 22.92 -18.57
C TRP A 79 26.74 22.15 -17.72
N LEU A 80 25.62 21.72 -18.31
CA LEU A 80 24.61 20.93 -17.59
C LEU A 80 25.17 19.60 -17.07
N LEU A 81 26.04 18.92 -17.82
CA LEU A 81 26.72 17.70 -17.36
C LEU A 81 27.61 17.97 -16.15
N LEU A 82 28.49 18.97 -16.26
CA LEU A 82 29.43 19.35 -15.20
C LEU A 82 28.68 19.74 -13.91
N GLU A 83 27.71 20.65 -14.02
CA GLU A 83 26.91 21.09 -12.89
C GLU A 83 26.09 19.94 -12.29
N SER A 84 25.41 19.15 -13.12
CA SER A 84 24.54 18.09 -12.59
C SER A 84 25.32 17.03 -11.81
N ALA A 85 26.54 16.69 -12.22
CA ALA A 85 27.40 15.77 -11.46
C ALA A 85 27.75 16.30 -10.06
N TYR A 86 27.93 17.62 -9.89
CA TYR A 86 28.22 18.23 -8.59
C TYR A 86 26.96 18.48 -7.75
N TRP A 87 25.83 18.80 -8.39
CA TRP A 87 24.62 19.16 -7.68
C TRP A 87 23.67 17.98 -7.38
N HIS A 88 23.82 16.81 -8.03
CA HIS A 88 22.82 15.74 -7.91
C HIS A 88 22.62 15.21 -6.49
N ASP A 89 23.69 15.13 -5.70
CA ASP A 89 23.68 14.67 -4.30
C ASP A 89 23.55 15.78 -3.26
N ILE A 90 23.49 17.06 -3.67
CA ILE A 90 23.51 18.18 -2.73
C ILE A 90 22.35 18.12 -1.70
N GLY A 91 21.23 17.50 -2.09
CA GLY A 91 20.06 17.27 -1.24
C GLY A 91 20.29 16.29 -0.10
N MET A 92 21.45 15.64 -0.01
CA MET A 92 21.89 14.91 1.18
C MET A 92 22.31 15.86 2.31
N LEU A 93 22.61 17.12 2.01
CA LEU A 93 22.82 18.15 3.02
C LEU A 93 21.47 18.72 3.48
N PHE A 94 21.38 18.98 4.77
CA PHE A 94 20.23 19.60 5.42
C PHE A 94 20.73 20.39 6.63
N ASN A 95 19.92 21.34 7.11
CA ASN A 95 20.25 22.11 8.30
C ASN A 95 19.59 21.52 9.56
N ASN A 96 20.12 21.85 10.73
CA ASN A 96 19.61 21.30 11.99
C ASN A 96 18.19 21.78 12.35
N GLN A 97 17.75 22.93 11.84
CA GLN A 97 16.37 23.39 12.06
C GLN A 97 15.38 22.45 11.34
N GLU A 98 15.69 22.04 10.11
CA GLU A 98 14.89 21.05 9.37
C GLU A 98 14.79 19.72 10.14
N VAL A 99 15.88 19.27 10.78
CA VAL A 99 15.87 18.06 11.62
C VAL A 99 14.96 18.21 12.85
N LEU A 100 14.95 19.39 13.50
CA LEU A 100 14.05 19.64 14.64
C LEU A 100 12.58 19.63 14.22
N GLU A 101 12.28 20.20 13.04
CA GLU A 101 10.92 20.25 12.49
C GLU A 101 10.44 18.88 12.02
N VAL A 102 11.33 18.04 11.47
CA VAL A 102 10.95 16.75 10.88
C VAL A 102 10.39 15.76 11.90
N ILE A 103 10.78 15.84 13.17
CA ILE A 103 10.27 14.95 14.23
C ILE A 103 8.75 15.08 14.39
N ASN A 104 8.20 16.26 14.09
CA ASN A 104 6.76 16.50 14.13
C ASN A 104 6.05 16.23 12.79
N ASN A 105 6.80 16.00 11.71
CA ASN A 105 6.26 15.72 10.39
C ASN A 105 5.51 14.38 10.36
N LYS A 106 4.32 14.36 9.76
CA LYS A 106 3.45 13.17 9.69
C LYS A 106 4.08 12.03 8.89
N GLU A 107 4.68 12.34 7.73
CA GLU A 107 5.34 11.33 6.90
C GLU A 107 6.56 10.73 7.61
N PHE A 108 7.26 11.53 8.42
CA PHE A 108 8.39 11.03 9.22
C PHE A 108 7.92 10.06 10.30
N LYS A 109 6.84 10.38 11.02
CA LYS A 109 6.24 9.47 12.02
C LYS A 109 5.83 8.13 11.41
N GLU A 110 5.27 8.15 10.21
CA GLU A 110 4.93 6.94 9.46
C GLU A 110 6.16 6.15 9.01
N TYR A 111 7.24 6.83 8.62
CA TYR A 111 8.51 6.18 8.36
C TYR A 111 9.04 5.45 9.61
N ILE A 112 8.96 6.08 10.79
CA ILE A 112 9.31 5.42 12.06
C ILE A 112 8.41 4.20 12.32
N GLU A 113 7.10 4.33 12.15
CA GLU A 113 6.13 3.24 12.35
C GLU A 113 6.42 2.05 11.41
N ASN A 114 6.77 2.31 10.15
CA ASN A 114 7.11 1.26 9.20
C ASN A 114 8.39 0.50 9.63
N LEU A 115 9.43 1.21 10.10
CA LEU A 115 10.62 0.56 10.66
C LEU A 115 10.31 -0.23 11.94
N ALA A 116 9.46 0.33 12.81
CA ALA A 116 9.03 -0.31 14.05
C ALA A 116 8.25 -1.61 13.83
N ASN A 117 7.68 -1.81 12.63
CA ASN A 117 6.92 -2.99 12.26
C ASN A 117 7.69 -3.97 11.35
N ASP A 118 8.91 -3.63 10.92
CA ASP A 118 9.76 -4.49 10.10
C ASP A 118 10.95 -4.99 10.92
N ASN A 119 10.85 -6.21 11.44
CA ASN A 119 11.88 -6.83 12.28
C ASN A 119 13.15 -7.25 11.52
N THR A 120 13.20 -7.05 10.20
CA THR A 120 14.38 -7.34 9.38
C THR A 120 15.34 -6.15 9.26
N GLN A 121 14.90 -4.95 9.68
CA GLN A 121 15.69 -3.72 9.57
C GLN A 121 16.63 -3.54 10.77
N ASP A 122 17.85 -3.05 10.51
CA ASP A 122 18.83 -2.75 11.56
C ASP A 122 18.35 -1.71 12.59
N LEU A 123 17.39 -0.84 12.20
CA LEU A 123 16.81 0.22 13.03
C LEU A 123 15.50 -0.18 13.71
N HIS A 124 15.04 -1.43 13.56
CA HIS A 124 13.75 -1.90 14.07
C HIS A 124 13.54 -1.59 15.56
N ASP A 125 14.46 -2.05 16.42
CA ASP A 125 14.32 -1.90 17.87
C ASP A 125 14.32 -0.43 18.29
N PHE A 126 15.19 0.38 17.67
CA PHE A 126 15.27 1.82 17.92
C PHE A 126 13.98 2.54 17.50
N ALA A 127 13.48 2.24 16.30
CA ALA A 127 12.24 2.79 15.80
C ALA A 127 11.02 2.34 16.63
N LYS A 128 11.02 1.11 17.13
CA LYS A 128 9.96 0.57 18.00
C LYS A 128 9.90 1.32 19.33
N VAL A 129 11.04 1.54 19.98
CA VAL A 129 11.09 2.35 21.22
C VAL A 129 10.69 3.80 20.91
N TRP A 130 11.17 4.38 19.81
CA TRP A 130 10.79 5.74 19.40
C TRP A 130 9.27 5.85 19.21
N HIS A 131 8.67 4.90 18.50
CA HIS A 131 7.24 4.91 18.19
C HIS A 131 6.38 4.76 19.45
N LEU A 132 6.74 3.84 20.35
CA LEU A 132 5.93 3.49 21.52
C LEU A 132 6.17 4.42 22.73
N GLN A 133 7.40 4.92 22.89
CA GLN A 133 7.84 5.61 24.10
C GLN A 133 8.40 7.01 23.83
N GLY A 134 8.56 7.41 22.57
CA GLY A 134 9.13 8.70 22.18
C GLY A 134 10.64 8.66 21.90
N TRP A 135 11.11 9.64 21.13
CA TRP A 135 12.48 9.71 20.63
C TRP A 135 13.54 9.85 21.74
N GLN A 136 13.19 10.51 22.85
CA GLN A 136 14.09 10.66 24.00
C GLN A 136 14.39 9.29 24.63
N ASN A 137 13.39 8.44 24.77
CA ASN A 137 13.56 7.10 25.31
C ASN A 137 14.36 6.21 24.36
N ALA A 138 14.18 6.37 23.05
CA ALA A 138 14.99 5.67 22.05
C ALA A 138 16.48 6.04 22.15
N LEU A 139 16.81 7.31 22.40
CA LEU A 139 18.20 7.76 22.55
C LEU A 139 18.91 7.14 23.76
N ILE A 140 18.19 6.92 24.87
CA ILE A 140 18.76 6.39 26.12
C ILE A 140 18.53 4.89 26.29
N MET A 141 17.99 4.19 25.29
CA MET A 141 17.67 2.75 25.39
C MET A 141 18.92 1.86 25.50
N TYR A 142 20.08 2.39 25.10
CA TYR A 142 21.35 1.67 25.11
C TYR A 142 22.18 2.10 26.32
N ASP A 143 22.96 1.16 26.88
CA ASP A 143 23.84 1.41 28.02
C ASP A 143 24.86 2.53 27.76
N ASN A 144 25.19 2.80 26.49
CA ASN A 144 26.08 3.87 26.08
C ASN A 144 25.36 4.92 25.20
N PRO A 145 25.34 6.20 25.58
CA PRO A 145 24.68 7.28 24.82
C PRO A 145 25.17 7.45 23.37
N ILE A 146 26.42 7.05 23.07
CA ILE A 146 26.99 7.12 21.73
C ILE A 146 26.19 6.22 20.78
N LEU A 147 25.78 5.03 21.23
CA LEU A 147 24.99 4.09 20.42
C LEU A 147 23.62 4.67 20.06
N GLY A 148 22.92 5.27 21.01
CA GLY A 148 21.64 5.94 20.74
C GLY A 148 21.78 7.10 19.77
N THR A 149 22.82 7.91 19.95
CA THR A 149 23.14 9.04 19.05
C THR A 149 23.48 8.56 17.64
N GLU A 150 24.19 7.45 17.51
CA GLU A 150 24.51 6.85 16.21
C GLU A 150 23.26 6.32 15.51
N ARG A 151 22.38 5.62 16.22
CA ARG A 151 21.10 5.15 15.66
C ARG A 151 20.20 6.29 15.22
N TYR A 152 20.12 7.36 16.02
CA TYR A 152 19.46 8.60 15.63
C TYR A 152 20.04 9.17 14.34
N ARG A 153 21.37 9.29 14.25
CA ARG A 153 22.05 9.79 13.05
C ARG A 153 21.76 8.93 11.82
N GLN A 154 21.86 7.61 11.94
CA GLN A 154 21.55 6.65 10.86
C GLN A 154 20.11 6.82 10.37
N LEU A 155 19.15 6.96 11.30
CA LEU A 155 17.75 7.14 10.98
C LEU A 155 17.48 8.45 10.22
N ILE A 156 18.06 9.56 10.69
CA ILE A 156 17.93 10.86 10.02
C ILE A 156 18.62 10.85 8.65
N ALA A 157 19.82 10.28 8.57
CA ALA A 157 20.57 10.13 7.32
C ALA A 157 19.75 9.38 6.27
N GLU A 158 19.16 8.25 6.63
CA GLU A 158 18.33 7.43 5.74
C GLU A 158 17.05 8.15 5.28
N TRP A 159 16.43 8.93 6.17
CA TRP A 159 15.28 9.77 5.81
C TRP A 159 15.61 10.80 4.74
N TYR A 160 16.67 11.58 4.93
CA TYR A 160 17.08 12.61 3.95
C TYR A 160 17.64 12.00 2.67
N ARG A 161 18.35 10.86 2.77
CA ARG A 161 18.82 10.10 1.60
C ARG A 161 17.66 9.67 0.72
N ARG A 162 16.51 9.24 1.25
CA ARG A 162 15.36 8.85 0.42
C ARG A 162 14.76 10.00 -0.39
N LYS A 163 14.93 11.23 0.10
CA LYS A 163 14.34 12.45 -0.50
C LYS A 163 15.37 13.31 -1.23
N HIS A 164 16.64 12.92 -1.25
CA HIS A 164 17.72 13.76 -1.74
C HIS A 164 17.56 14.20 -3.21
N PRO A 165 17.01 13.43 -4.17
CA PRO A 165 16.87 13.92 -5.55
C PRO A 165 15.90 15.12 -5.63
N THR A 166 14.79 15.04 -4.89
CA THR A 166 13.82 16.14 -4.75
C THR A 166 14.42 17.34 -4.02
N GLN A 167 15.20 17.08 -2.96
CA GLN A 167 15.86 18.14 -2.21
C GLN A 167 16.96 18.81 -3.05
N SER A 168 17.70 18.09 -3.86
CA SER A 168 18.70 18.64 -4.78
C SER A 168 18.06 19.62 -5.76
N GLN A 169 16.91 19.26 -6.35
CA GLN A 169 16.15 20.18 -7.20
C GLN A 169 15.75 21.47 -6.45
N LYS A 170 15.28 21.34 -5.21
CA LYS A 170 14.91 22.49 -4.36
C LYS A 170 16.13 23.37 -4.08
N VAL A 171 17.25 22.79 -3.66
CA VAL A 171 18.50 23.51 -3.36
C VAL A 171 19.00 24.27 -4.58
N ILE A 172 19.00 23.66 -5.77
CA ILE A 172 19.50 24.29 -7.00
C ILE A 172 18.74 25.59 -7.32
N SER A 173 17.44 25.64 -6.99
CA SER A 173 16.58 26.80 -7.25
C SER A 173 16.94 28.02 -6.40
N ASP A 174 17.33 27.80 -5.14
CA ASP A 174 17.84 28.83 -4.23
C ASP A 174 18.86 28.23 -3.24
N PRO A 175 20.14 28.13 -3.63
CA PRO A 175 21.17 27.48 -2.82
C PRO A 175 21.50 28.24 -1.55
N PHE A 176 21.35 29.57 -1.55
CA PHE A 176 21.61 30.42 -0.40
C PHE A 176 20.53 30.24 0.66
N LEU A 177 19.25 30.33 0.28
CA LEU A 177 18.15 30.15 1.22
C LEU A 177 18.14 28.73 1.82
N SER A 178 18.47 27.73 1.00
CA SER A 178 18.40 26.33 1.41
C SER A 178 19.57 25.91 2.31
N LEU A 179 20.81 26.24 1.91
CA LEU A 179 22.04 25.72 2.55
C LEU A 179 23.12 26.79 2.78
N GLY A 180 22.85 28.06 2.51
CA GLY A 180 23.84 29.14 2.63
C GLY A 180 24.94 29.09 1.57
N ILE A 181 24.74 28.35 0.47
CA ILE A 181 25.73 28.26 -0.62
C ILE A 181 25.60 29.51 -1.49
N ASN A 182 26.62 30.38 -1.47
CA ASN A 182 26.67 31.62 -2.25
C ASN A 182 27.02 31.40 -3.72
N SER A 183 26.33 30.46 -4.36
CA SER A 183 26.39 30.25 -5.81
C SER A 183 25.51 31.30 -6.51
N PRO A 184 26.06 32.16 -7.38
CA PRO A 184 25.28 33.23 -8.00
C PRO A 184 24.13 32.67 -8.86
N ARG A 185 22.90 33.13 -8.61
CA ARG A 185 21.71 32.89 -9.44
C ARG A 185 21.22 34.21 -10.04
N THR A 186 22.09 34.86 -10.81
CA THR A 186 21.85 36.21 -11.37
C THR A 186 21.07 36.16 -12.69
N GLU A 187 20.62 37.31 -13.17
CA GLU A 187 19.93 37.43 -14.47
C GLU A 187 20.82 37.11 -15.68
N LEU A 188 22.14 36.98 -15.47
CA LEU A 188 23.10 36.66 -16.54
C LEU A 188 22.94 35.23 -17.07
N LEU A 189 22.45 34.31 -16.25
CA LEU A 189 22.06 32.96 -16.66
C LEU A 189 20.54 32.79 -16.53
N PRO A 190 19.83 32.46 -17.61
CA PRO A 190 18.39 32.34 -17.58
C PRO A 190 17.91 31.30 -16.54
N LYS A 191 16.94 31.68 -15.70
CA LYS A 191 16.33 30.77 -14.70
C LYS A 191 15.86 29.43 -15.27
N ARG A 192 15.48 29.38 -16.55
CA ARG A 192 15.11 28.13 -17.25
C ARG A 192 16.23 27.08 -17.25
N ILE A 193 17.49 27.51 -17.37
CA ILE A 193 18.65 26.60 -17.44
C ILE A 193 18.88 25.96 -16.06
N TYR A 194 18.79 26.73 -14.97
CA TYR A 194 18.81 26.19 -13.61
C TYR A 194 17.62 25.28 -13.31
N ARG A 195 16.44 25.56 -13.88
CA ARG A 195 15.29 24.66 -13.79
C ARG A 195 15.57 23.31 -14.45
N TYR A 196 16.20 23.31 -15.64
CA TYR A 196 16.62 22.07 -16.29
C TYR A 196 17.67 21.32 -15.46
N LEU A 197 18.67 22.02 -14.90
CA LEU A 197 19.64 21.44 -13.97
C LEU A 197 18.95 20.75 -12.79
N GLY A 198 17.99 21.43 -12.14
CA GLY A 198 17.20 20.85 -11.05
C GLY A 198 16.36 19.64 -11.48
N GLN A 199 15.78 19.65 -12.68
CA GLN A 199 15.04 18.50 -13.22
C GLN A 199 15.95 17.32 -13.56
N ILE A 200 17.15 17.58 -14.08
CA ILE A 200 18.18 16.56 -14.34
C ILE A 200 18.63 15.91 -13.02
N CYS A 201 18.90 16.71 -12.00
CA CYS A 201 19.24 16.21 -10.67
C CYS A 201 18.06 15.47 -10.02
N LEU A 202 16.80 15.87 -10.19
CA LEU A 202 15.66 15.05 -9.73
C LEU A 202 15.60 13.71 -10.46
N ALA A 203 15.83 13.74 -11.78
CA ALA A 203 15.71 12.59 -12.67
C ALA A 203 16.69 11.46 -12.37
N HIS A 204 17.80 11.69 -11.65
CA HIS A 204 18.73 10.61 -11.31
C HIS A 204 18.10 9.58 -10.33
N GLY A 205 17.14 10.01 -9.49
CA GLY A 205 16.37 9.14 -8.61
C GLY A 205 14.97 8.77 -9.11
N ALA A 206 14.57 9.24 -10.29
CA ALA A 206 13.25 9.01 -10.88
C ALA A 206 13.18 7.68 -11.67
N SER A 207 11.96 7.23 -11.99
CA SER A 207 11.78 6.11 -12.92
C SER A 207 12.16 6.50 -14.35
N PHE A 208 12.56 5.53 -15.17
CA PHE A 208 12.89 5.81 -16.57
C PHE A 208 11.70 6.42 -17.35
N GLU A 209 10.47 6.00 -17.05
CA GLU A 209 9.27 6.57 -17.64
C GLU A 209 9.11 8.07 -17.29
N GLN A 210 9.34 8.44 -16.03
CA GLN A 210 9.32 9.85 -15.61
C GLN A 210 10.39 10.67 -16.34
N VAL A 211 11.60 10.13 -16.53
CA VAL A 211 12.65 10.79 -17.33
C VAL A 211 12.17 11.07 -18.75
N MET A 212 11.50 10.10 -19.38
CA MET A 212 11.03 10.24 -20.77
C MET A 212 9.85 11.21 -20.90
N ASN A 213 8.98 11.29 -19.89
CA ASN A 213 7.79 12.14 -19.89
C ASN A 213 8.09 13.58 -19.48
N ASP A 214 8.88 13.78 -18.42
CA ASP A 214 9.01 15.07 -17.75
C ASP A 214 10.17 15.91 -18.29
N LEU A 215 11.26 15.26 -18.75
CA LEU A 215 12.42 15.97 -19.28
C LEU A 215 12.28 16.23 -20.79
N PRO A 216 12.48 17.48 -21.23
CA PRO A 216 12.38 17.81 -22.64
C PRO A 216 13.53 17.18 -23.42
N TYR A 217 13.20 16.69 -24.62
CA TYR A 217 14.19 16.15 -25.56
C TYR A 217 15.18 17.23 -26.02
N ARG A 218 14.70 18.43 -26.36
CA ARG A 218 15.48 19.55 -26.87
C ARG A 218 14.87 20.88 -26.45
N GLN A 219 15.70 21.84 -26.05
CA GLN A 219 15.31 23.21 -25.71
C GLN A 219 16.35 24.21 -26.19
N THR A 220 15.99 25.50 -26.24
CA THR A 220 16.96 26.56 -26.53
C THR A 220 17.91 26.75 -25.34
N GLY A 221 19.20 26.55 -25.61
CA GLY A 221 20.30 26.75 -24.66
C GLY A 221 20.69 28.23 -24.54
N MET A 222 21.97 28.47 -24.28
CA MET A 222 22.59 29.79 -24.34
C MET A 222 23.04 30.12 -25.77
N GLY A 223 23.09 31.42 -26.09
CA GLY A 223 23.46 31.89 -27.42
C GLY A 223 22.50 31.36 -28.50
N THR A 224 23.07 30.72 -29.52
CA THR A 224 22.31 30.11 -30.63
C THR A 224 22.19 28.59 -30.53
N GLU A 225 22.71 27.99 -29.45
CA GLU A 225 22.76 26.55 -29.30
C GLU A 225 21.46 25.97 -28.70
N ASN A 226 21.21 24.69 -28.97
CA ASN A 226 20.21 23.91 -28.25
C ASN A 226 20.85 23.16 -27.08
N CYS A 227 20.07 22.87 -26.05
CA CYS A 227 20.41 21.93 -24.99
C CYS A 227 19.43 20.75 -24.93
N HIS A 228 19.86 19.66 -24.32
CA HIS A 228 19.19 18.36 -24.35
C HIS A 228 19.07 17.75 -22.95
N PRO A 229 18.23 18.32 -22.06
CA PRO A 229 18.17 17.90 -20.65
C PRO A 229 17.94 16.39 -20.44
N ARG A 230 17.11 15.77 -21.29
CA ARG A 230 16.89 14.31 -21.24
C ARG A 230 18.17 13.51 -21.49
N PHE A 231 18.97 13.91 -22.49
CA PHE A 231 20.25 13.28 -22.79
C PHE A 231 21.22 13.40 -21.61
N ILE A 232 21.28 14.58 -21.00
CA ILE A 232 22.15 14.85 -19.84
C ILE A 232 21.74 13.99 -18.65
N ALA A 233 20.44 13.87 -18.35
CA ALA A 233 19.95 13.02 -17.27
C ALA A 233 20.29 11.54 -17.49
N CYS A 234 20.15 11.05 -18.72
CA CYS A 234 20.51 9.67 -19.07
C CYS A 234 22.02 9.42 -18.88
N LEU A 235 22.88 10.36 -19.28
CA LEU A 235 24.33 10.26 -19.06
C LEU A 235 24.70 10.34 -17.57
N LEU A 236 24.08 11.23 -16.80
CA LEU A 236 24.29 11.33 -15.36
C LEU A 236 23.95 10.01 -14.66
N ARG A 237 22.79 9.41 -14.98
CA ARG A 237 22.34 8.12 -14.43
C ARG A 237 23.33 7.00 -14.72
N LEU A 238 23.83 6.90 -15.95
CA LEU A 238 24.85 5.90 -16.29
C LEU A 238 26.18 6.20 -15.61
N GLY A 239 26.61 7.47 -15.57
CA GLY A 239 27.86 7.89 -14.93
C GLY A 239 27.91 7.54 -13.45
N ASP A 240 26.81 7.77 -12.73
CA ASP A 240 26.64 7.39 -11.31
C ASP A 240 26.61 5.87 -11.12
N LEU A 241 25.84 5.14 -11.95
CA LEU A 241 25.82 3.68 -11.88
C LEU A 241 27.18 3.04 -12.16
N PHE A 242 28.03 3.68 -12.97
CA PHE A 242 29.38 3.22 -13.27
C PHE A 242 30.43 3.68 -12.26
N ASP A 243 30.07 4.41 -11.21
CA ASP A 243 30.97 4.71 -10.09
C ASP A 243 31.19 3.45 -9.22
N ILE A 244 31.95 2.52 -9.78
CA ILE A 244 32.09 1.16 -9.26
C ILE A 244 33.39 0.91 -8.51
N ASP A 245 34.27 1.91 -8.44
CA ASP A 245 35.61 1.79 -7.88
C ASP A 245 35.58 1.44 -6.38
N ASP A 246 36.64 0.78 -5.92
CA ASP A 246 36.75 0.20 -4.57
C ASP A 246 37.13 1.23 -3.48
N ASN A 247 37.59 2.42 -3.90
CA ASN A 247 37.94 3.55 -3.04
C ASN A 247 36.75 4.42 -2.64
N ARG A 248 35.52 3.99 -2.97
CA ARG A 248 34.27 4.71 -2.67
C ARG A 248 33.98 4.83 -1.18
N PHE A 249 34.67 4.11 -0.30
CA PHE A 249 34.49 4.19 1.15
C PHE A 249 35.75 4.75 1.81
N CYS A 250 35.60 5.80 2.62
CA CYS A 250 36.72 6.34 3.39
C CYS A 250 36.97 5.48 4.64
N PRO A 251 38.14 4.79 4.78
CA PRO A 251 38.41 3.92 5.92
C PRO A 251 38.41 4.65 7.27
N VAL A 252 38.81 5.93 7.26
CA VAL A 252 38.82 6.80 8.45
C VAL A 252 37.39 7.08 8.92
N MET A 253 36.49 7.37 7.98
CA MET A 253 35.08 7.60 8.29
C MET A 253 34.37 6.36 8.80
N MET A 254 34.63 5.22 8.17
CA MET A 254 34.07 3.93 8.62
C MET A 254 34.49 3.58 10.05
N LYS A 255 35.65 4.05 10.52
CA LYS A 255 36.11 3.90 11.91
C LYS A 255 35.40 4.82 12.92
N GLN A 256 34.65 5.82 12.46
CA GLN A 256 33.86 6.70 13.33
C GLN A 256 32.48 6.11 13.69
N VAL A 257 32.13 4.98 13.07
CA VAL A 257 30.86 4.27 13.27
C VAL A 257 31.13 3.14 14.26
N VAL A 258 30.41 3.07 15.38
CA VAL A 258 30.61 2.00 16.37
C VAL A 258 30.12 0.67 15.81
N LYS A 259 28.96 0.68 15.13
CA LYS A 259 28.42 -0.49 14.45
C LYS A 259 27.91 -0.12 13.07
N THR A 260 28.68 -0.47 12.05
CA THR A 260 28.27 -0.33 10.64
C THR A 260 26.98 -1.10 10.40
N PRO A 261 25.96 -0.49 9.79
CA PRO A 261 24.77 -1.19 9.33
C PRO A 261 25.13 -2.38 8.42
N THR A 262 24.32 -3.43 8.48
CA THR A 262 24.51 -4.66 7.70
C THR A 262 24.52 -4.34 6.21
N LEU A 263 23.57 -3.51 5.77
CA LEU A 263 23.48 -3.07 4.38
C LEU A 263 24.71 -2.27 3.95
N SER A 264 25.19 -1.33 4.79
CA SER A 264 26.42 -0.58 4.52
C SER A 264 27.64 -1.48 4.34
N THR A 265 27.75 -2.53 5.16
CA THR A 265 28.83 -3.51 5.06
C THR A 265 28.75 -4.30 3.75
N ALA A 266 27.55 -4.77 3.37
CA ALA A 266 27.33 -5.44 2.10
C ALA A 266 27.64 -4.53 0.90
N HIS A 267 27.26 -3.24 1.00
CA HIS A 267 27.60 -2.22 0.01
C HIS A 267 29.12 -2.00 -0.11
N GLN A 268 29.84 -1.95 0.99
CA GLN A 268 31.31 -1.84 0.95
C GLN A 268 31.93 -3.07 0.28
N ASN A 269 31.49 -4.27 0.68
CA ASN A 269 32.03 -5.52 0.17
C ASN A 269 31.75 -5.72 -1.33
N LYS A 270 30.61 -5.25 -1.87
CA LYS A 270 30.38 -5.30 -3.33
C LYS A 270 31.35 -4.46 -4.14
N HIS A 271 31.75 -3.28 -3.65
CA HIS A 271 32.74 -2.44 -4.32
C HIS A 271 34.13 -3.10 -4.28
N LEU A 272 34.51 -3.65 -3.12
CA LEU A 272 35.74 -4.44 -2.96
C LEU A 272 35.75 -5.76 -3.76
N ALA A 273 34.58 -6.22 -4.24
CA ALA A 273 34.45 -7.44 -5.02
C ALA A 273 34.82 -7.24 -6.50
N ILE A 274 34.84 -6.01 -7.01
CA ILE A 274 35.18 -5.75 -8.43
C ILE A 274 36.61 -6.23 -8.73
N ARG A 275 36.78 -6.96 -9.83
CA ARG A 275 38.06 -7.49 -10.31
C ARG A 275 38.44 -6.96 -11.69
N GLU A 276 37.43 -6.80 -12.54
CA GLU A 276 37.59 -6.29 -13.90
C GLU A 276 36.53 -5.22 -14.16
N PHE A 277 36.96 -4.08 -14.68
CA PHE A 277 36.07 -3.01 -15.14
C PHE A 277 36.60 -2.42 -16.44
N GLN A 278 35.81 -2.53 -17.51
CA GLN A 278 36.04 -1.88 -18.77
C GLN A 278 34.78 -1.11 -19.17
N LEU A 279 34.97 0.17 -19.52
CA LEU A 279 33.93 1.09 -19.96
C LEU A 279 34.50 1.96 -21.07
N ASP A 280 33.89 1.89 -22.24
CA ASP A 280 34.12 2.82 -23.35
C ASP A 280 32.83 3.06 -24.14
N ASN A 281 32.92 3.79 -25.25
CA ASN A 281 31.79 4.13 -26.10
C ASN A 281 31.25 2.98 -26.96
N LYS A 282 31.80 1.76 -26.82
CA LYS A 282 31.37 0.55 -27.56
C LYS A 282 30.91 -0.55 -26.63
N THR A 283 31.64 -0.82 -25.56
CA THR A 283 31.36 -1.97 -24.68
C THR A 283 31.48 -1.63 -23.20
N VAL A 284 30.71 -2.39 -22.41
CA VAL A 284 30.80 -2.45 -20.95
C VAL A 284 31.08 -3.89 -20.54
N SER A 285 32.09 -4.09 -19.70
CA SER A 285 32.43 -5.39 -19.11
C SER A 285 32.79 -5.24 -17.63
N ILE A 286 32.07 -5.94 -16.75
CA ILE A 286 32.33 -5.95 -15.32
C ILE A 286 32.37 -7.38 -14.79
N THR A 287 33.41 -7.72 -14.04
CA THR A 287 33.52 -8.98 -13.29
C THR A 287 33.71 -8.69 -11.81
N ALA A 288 32.87 -9.29 -10.98
CA ALA A 288 32.94 -9.22 -9.53
C ALA A 288 33.16 -10.61 -8.91
N GLU A 289 33.96 -10.67 -7.86
CA GLU A 289 34.21 -11.87 -7.06
C GLU A 289 33.93 -11.56 -5.58
N CYS A 290 32.76 -12.01 -5.12
CA CYS A 290 32.22 -11.73 -3.80
C CYS A 290 32.69 -12.77 -2.77
N LYS A 291 33.00 -12.31 -1.56
CA LYS A 291 33.49 -13.16 -0.46
C LYS A 291 32.36 -13.76 0.39
N ASP A 292 31.20 -13.10 0.40
CA ASP A 292 30.05 -13.43 1.22
C ASP A 292 28.74 -13.34 0.40
N GLU A 293 27.65 -13.87 0.94
CA GLU A 293 26.37 -13.98 0.25
C GLU A 293 25.68 -12.63 0.07
N ASP A 294 25.77 -11.76 1.07
CA ASP A 294 25.10 -10.45 1.05
C ASP A 294 25.71 -9.57 -0.04
N SER A 295 27.04 -9.48 -0.12
CA SER A 295 27.73 -8.78 -1.20
C SER A 295 27.43 -9.37 -2.57
N TYR A 296 27.30 -10.70 -2.69
CA TYR A 296 26.88 -11.35 -3.93
C TYR A 296 25.48 -10.90 -4.34
N ILE A 297 24.50 -10.95 -3.43
CA ILE A 297 23.11 -10.54 -3.67
C ILE A 297 23.04 -9.06 -4.06
N GLN A 298 23.78 -8.19 -3.35
CA GLN A 298 23.83 -6.75 -3.64
C GLN A 298 24.50 -6.45 -4.99
N THR A 299 25.58 -7.17 -5.34
CA THR A 299 26.24 -7.01 -6.64
C THR A 299 25.33 -7.47 -7.77
N GLN A 300 24.65 -8.62 -7.60
CA GLN A 300 23.72 -9.13 -8.60
C GLN A 300 22.53 -8.18 -8.82
N SER A 301 21.94 -7.67 -7.73
CA SER A 301 20.84 -6.70 -7.81
C SER A 301 21.27 -5.43 -8.53
N TRP A 302 22.49 -4.96 -8.28
CA TRP A 302 23.02 -3.79 -8.97
C TRP A 302 23.32 -4.03 -10.45
N PHE A 303 23.87 -5.19 -10.83
CA PHE A 303 24.06 -5.55 -12.24
C PHE A 303 22.73 -5.72 -12.98
N GLU A 304 21.69 -6.23 -12.31
CA GLU A 304 20.33 -6.27 -12.87
C GLU A 304 19.79 -4.86 -13.10
N TRP A 305 19.98 -3.95 -12.14
CA TRP A 305 19.59 -2.54 -12.30
C TRP A 305 20.36 -1.84 -13.44
N LEU A 306 21.69 -2.04 -13.51
CA LEU A 306 22.51 -1.51 -14.60
C LEU A 306 22.04 -2.03 -15.97
N LYS A 307 21.74 -3.33 -16.05
CA LYS A 307 21.22 -3.96 -17.27
C LYS A 307 19.86 -3.37 -17.67
N GLU A 308 18.95 -3.22 -16.71
CA GLU A 308 17.63 -2.62 -16.93
C GLU A 308 17.77 -1.17 -17.42
N GLU A 309 18.58 -0.34 -16.75
CA GLU A 309 18.80 1.06 -17.12
C GLU A 309 19.36 1.18 -18.54
N MET A 310 20.40 0.40 -18.87
CA MET A 310 20.96 0.40 -20.23
C MET A 310 19.93 -0.08 -21.27
N GLN A 311 19.16 -1.13 -20.98
CA GLN A 311 18.12 -1.63 -21.90
C GLN A 311 17.02 -0.61 -22.14
N ASN A 312 16.55 0.03 -21.08
CA ASN A 312 15.55 1.09 -21.13
C ASN A 312 16.04 2.25 -22.01
N GLN A 313 17.24 2.78 -21.73
CA GLN A 313 17.83 3.86 -22.53
C GLN A 313 18.08 3.44 -23.98
N MET A 314 18.62 2.23 -24.23
CA MET A 314 18.85 1.72 -25.59
C MET A 314 17.55 1.64 -26.40
N SER A 315 16.45 1.16 -25.79
CA SER A 315 15.15 1.02 -26.47
C SER A 315 14.57 2.35 -26.94
N GLN A 316 14.86 3.43 -26.21
CA GLN A 316 14.39 4.79 -26.50
C GLN A 316 15.51 5.71 -27.00
N TRP A 317 16.67 5.18 -27.39
CA TRP A 317 17.86 5.99 -27.65
C TRP A 317 17.63 7.10 -28.68
N LYS A 318 16.82 6.82 -29.72
CA LYS A 318 16.41 7.80 -30.75
C LYS A 318 15.68 9.04 -30.17
N ASN A 319 15.02 8.87 -29.03
CA ASN A 319 14.24 9.89 -28.32
C ASN A 319 15.04 10.50 -27.15
N ILE A 320 16.31 10.11 -27.00
CA ILE A 320 17.22 10.59 -25.95
C ILE A 320 18.39 11.34 -26.57
N VAL A 321 19.04 10.74 -27.57
CA VAL A 321 20.26 11.25 -28.19
C VAL A 321 20.00 12.54 -28.99
N PRO A 322 20.84 13.59 -28.88
CA PRO A 322 20.65 14.86 -29.60
C PRO A 322 20.66 14.71 -31.12
N HIS A 323 21.55 13.84 -31.62
CA HIS A 323 21.70 13.58 -33.05
C HIS A 323 22.34 12.20 -33.28
N ARG A 324 22.06 11.56 -34.42
CA ARG A 324 22.60 10.24 -34.81
C ARG A 324 24.14 10.16 -34.86
N LYS A 325 24.84 11.30 -34.86
CA LYS A 325 26.31 11.39 -34.91
C LYS A 325 26.96 10.86 -33.63
N PHE A 326 26.24 10.90 -32.50
CA PHE A 326 26.69 10.31 -31.24
C PHE A 326 26.77 8.78 -31.28
N GLY A 327 26.22 8.12 -32.30
CA GLY A 327 26.20 6.67 -32.39
C GLY A 327 25.19 6.02 -31.43
N LEU A 328 25.43 4.77 -31.10
CA LEU A 328 24.62 3.97 -30.18
C LEU A 328 25.23 4.02 -28.77
N LEU A 329 24.42 3.70 -27.75
CA LEU A 329 24.96 3.37 -26.44
C LEU A 329 25.86 2.13 -26.50
N PRO A 330 26.84 2.00 -25.60
CA PRO A 330 27.69 0.82 -25.54
C PRO A 330 26.87 -0.43 -25.24
N THR A 331 27.34 -1.57 -25.74
CA THR A 331 26.72 -2.88 -25.51
C THR A 331 27.30 -3.53 -24.26
N ILE A 332 26.45 -4.17 -23.45
CA ILE A 332 26.91 -5.00 -22.34
C ILE A 332 27.54 -6.27 -22.91
N GLN A 333 28.86 -6.37 -22.83
CA GLN A 333 29.60 -7.58 -23.23
C GLN A 333 29.55 -8.63 -22.12
N LYS A 334 29.74 -8.22 -20.87
CA LYS A 334 29.81 -9.12 -19.71
C LYS A 334 29.43 -8.40 -18.42
N LEU A 335 28.55 -9.03 -17.64
CA LEU A 335 28.27 -8.69 -16.25
C LEU A 335 28.26 -10.00 -15.47
N ASP A 336 29.38 -10.31 -14.81
CA ASP A 336 29.60 -11.61 -14.17
C ASP A 336 29.86 -11.44 -12.68
N VAL A 337 29.15 -12.20 -11.86
CA VAL A 337 29.30 -12.21 -10.40
C VAL A 337 29.64 -13.63 -9.97
N LYS A 338 30.78 -13.79 -9.33
CA LYS A 338 31.27 -15.06 -8.82
C LYS A 338 31.32 -15.05 -7.31
N MET A 339 31.10 -16.21 -6.71
CA MET A 339 31.43 -16.45 -5.31
C MET A 339 32.88 -16.94 -5.23
N ALA A 340 33.66 -16.40 -4.31
CA ALA A 340 35.00 -16.91 -4.02
C ALA A 340 34.97 -18.30 -3.36
N SER A 341 33.86 -18.62 -2.69
CA SER A 341 33.65 -19.92 -2.02
C SER A 341 33.29 -21.05 -3.00
N SER A 342 33.46 -22.30 -2.58
CA SER A 342 33.05 -23.51 -3.32
C SER A 342 31.52 -23.73 -3.42
N LYS A 343 30.71 -22.71 -3.11
CA LYS A 343 29.25 -22.81 -3.12
C LYS A 343 28.73 -22.92 -4.55
N ILE A 344 27.84 -23.88 -4.77
CA ILE A 344 27.20 -24.10 -6.07
C ILE A 344 25.98 -23.17 -6.19
N LEU A 345 25.93 -22.42 -7.28
CA LEU A 345 24.80 -21.58 -7.65
C LEU A 345 23.92 -22.31 -8.66
N LEU A 346 22.60 -22.14 -8.56
CA LEU A 346 21.65 -22.71 -9.52
C LEU A 346 21.46 -21.71 -10.66
N ASN A 347 21.89 -22.04 -11.88
CA ASN A 347 21.85 -21.15 -13.05
C ASN A 347 22.53 -19.78 -12.80
N ASN A 348 23.70 -19.77 -12.13
CA ASN A 348 24.41 -18.54 -11.72
C ASN A 348 23.59 -17.59 -10.84
N LYS A 349 22.58 -18.11 -10.12
CA LYS A 349 21.84 -17.38 -9.10
C LYS A 349 21.78 -18.18 -7.78
N PRO A 350 21.69 -17.50 -6.62
CA PRO A 350 21.39 -18.16 -5.36
C PRO A 350 20.02 -18.83 -5.47
N MET A 351 19.89 -20.05 -4.95
CA MET A 351 18.59 -20.70 -4.88
C MET A 351 17.68 -19.89 -3.95
N LYS A 352 16.54 -19.45 -4.48
CA LYS A 352 15.53 -18.71 -3.73
C LYS A 352 14.20 -19.46 -3.84
N PHE A 353 13.53 -19.66 -2.71
CA PHE A 353 12.16 -20.17 -2.73
C PHE A 353 11.24 -19.16 -3.40
N SER A 354 10.45 -19.64 -4.36
CA SER A 354 9.36 -18.90 -4.98
C SER A 354 8.04 -19.57 -4.66
N LEU A 355 6.98 -18.77 -4.55
CA LEU A 355 5.63 -19.28 -4.41
C LEU A 355 5.10 -19.66 -5.81
N ASP A 356 4.45 -20.81 -5.95
CA ASP A 356 3.64 -21.08 -7.12
C ASP A 356 2.33 -20.27 -7.00
N GLU A 357 2.21 -19.21 -7.80
CA GLU A 357 1.11 -18.26 -7.71
C GLU A 357 -0.25 -18.95 -7.88
N LYS A 358 -0.35 -19.93 -8.77
CA LYS A 358 -1.60 -20.65 -9.03
C LYS A 358 -2.01 -21.46 -7.80
N ASN A 359 -1.12 -22.27 -7.25
CA ASN A 359 -1.40 -23.07 -6.05
C ASN A 359 -1.71 -22.18 -4.84
N ALA A 360 -1.05 -21.04 -4.70
CA ALA A 360 -1.34 -20.09 -3.64
C ALA A 360 -2.73 -19.47 -3.76
N ILE A 361 -3.14 -19.12 -4.97
CA ILE A 361 -4.49 -18.61 -5.23
C ILE A 361 -5.53 -19.71 -5.02
N GLU A 362 -5.26 -20.95 -5.41
CA GLU A 362 -6.12 -22.11 -5.12
C GLU A 362 -6.30 -22.33 -3.63
N LEU A 363 -5.24 -22.22 -2.82
CA LEU A 363 -5.34 -22.31 -1.36
C LEU A 363 -6.17 -21.16 -0.77
N LEU A 364 -6.02 -19.94 -1.30
CA LEU A 364 -6.75 -18.76 -0.84
C LEU A 364 -8.22 -18.72 -1.28
N GLN A 365 -8.53 -19.33 -2.43
CA GLN A 365 -9.88 -19.48 -2.94
C GLN A 365 -10.52 -20.81 -2.50
N GLY A 366 -9.79 -21.75 -1.92
CA GLY A 366 -10.29 -23.09 -1.62
C GLY A 366 -11.34 -23.14 -0.51
N SER A 367 -12.14 -24.21 -0.52
CA SER A 367 -13.13 -24.54 0.53
C SER A 367 -12.54 -24.72 1.94
N ASN A 368 -11.22 -24.76 2.07
CA ASN A 368 -10.52 -24.83 3.36
C ASN A 368 -10.57 -23.50 4.14
N LEU A 369 -10.84 -22.36 3.48
CA LEU A 369 -10.90 -21.05 4.12
C LEU A 369 -12.33 -20.58 4.38
N TYR A 370 -13.28 -21.03 3.58
CA TYR A 370 -14.69 -20.61 3.68
C TYR A 370 -15.58 -21.85 3.86
N ASP A 371 -16.11 -22.02 5.07
CA ASP A 371 -17.01 -23.14 5.44
C ASP A 371 -18.35 -23.14 4.67
N GLY A 372 -18.69 -22.06 3.95
CA GLY A 372 -19.90 -21.98 3.11
C GLY A 372 -20.14 -20.58 2.51
N GLU A 373 -21.20 -20.48 1.68
CA GLU A 373 -21.58 -19.23 0.98
C GLU A 373 -21.79 -18.03 1.90
N SER A 374 -22.29 -18.24 3.12
CA SER A 374 -22.53 -17.17 4.10
C SER A 374 -21.25 -16.40 4.44
N ASN A 375 -20.10 -17.07 4.47
CA ASN A 375 -18.82 -16.41 4.73
C ASN A 375 -18.40 -15.51 3.56
N ILE A 376 -18.74 -15.89 2.32
CA ILE A 376 -18.48 -15.07 1.12
C ILE A 376 -19.38 -13.84 1.14
N TYR A 377 -20.69 -14.01 1.40
CA TYR A 377 -21.61 -12.88 1.52
C TYR A 377 -21.18 -11.91 2.62
N ARG A 378 -20.72 -12.43 3.77
CA ARG A 378 -20.15 -11.62 4.85
C ARG A 378 -19.01 -10.75 4.38
N GLU A 379 -18.03 -11.30 3.66
CA GLU A 379 -16.88 -10.51 3.19
C GLU A 379 -17.31 -9.43 2.18
N LEU A 380 -18.22 -9.74 1.25
CA LEU A 380 -18.69 -8.78 0.26
C LEU A 380 -19.51 -7.64 0.89
N ILE A 381 -20.42 -7.98 1.82
CA ILE A 381 -21.23 -7.00 2.54
C ILE A 381 -20.35 -6.15 3.48
N GLN A 382 -19.35 -6.75 4.12
CA GLN A 382 -18.44 -6.03 4.99
C GLN A 382 -17.60 -5.00 4.23
N ASN A 383 -17.19 -5.29 2.99
CA ASN A 383 -16.53 -4.29 2.13
C ASN A 383 -17.43 -3.07 1.90
N ALA A 384 -18.71 -3.29 1.63
CA ALA A 384 -19.71 -2.24 1.48
C ALA A 384 -19.91 -1.42 2.77
N ILE A 385 -20.01 -2.10 3.93
CA ILE A 385 -20.09 -1.46 5.26
C ILE A 385 -18.85 -0.60 5.53
N ASP A 386 -17.66 -1.16 5.33
CA ASP A 386 -16.38 -0.50 5.61
C ASP A 386 -16.21 0.75 4.73
N ALA A 387 -16.53 0.66 3.43
CA ALA A 387 -16.52 1.79 2.52
C ALA A 387 -17.51 2.89 2.93
N THR A 388 -18.67 2.50 3.46
CA THR A 388 -19.71 3.41 3.95
C THR A 388 -19.29 4.11 5.24
N TYR A 389 -18.69 3.40 6.20
CA TYR A 389 -18.14 4.05 7.40
C TYR A 389 -17.06 5.07 7.04
N LEU A 390 -16.13 4.74 6.14
CA LEU A 390 -15.13 5.71 5.70
C LEU A 390 -15.78 6.97 5.10
N ARG A 391 -16.83 6.79 4.29
CA ARG A 391 -17.58 7.90 3.71
C ARG A 391 -18.22 8.78 4.79
N ILE A 392 -18.93 8.14 5.73
CA ILE A 392 -19.59 8.84 6.83
C ILE A 392 -18.56 9.61 7.66
N TRP A 393 -17.39 9.05 7.94
CA TRP A 393 -16.35 9.73 8.71
C TRP A 393 -15.82 10.98 8.00
N ILE A 394 -15.56 10.87 6.69
CA ILE A 394 -15.10 12.00 5.88
C ILE A 394 -16.14 13.13 5.89
N GLU A 395 -17.42 12.80 5.80
CA GLU A 395 -18.50 13.79 5.71
C GLU A 395 -18.98 14.34 7.05
N HIS A 396 -19.05 13.52 8.09
CA HIS A 396 -19.67 13.87 9.38
C HIS A 396 -18.68 13.94 10.55
N GLY A 397 -17.48 13.40 10.38
CA GLY A 397 -16.39 13.50 11.35
C GLY A 397 -15.41 14.62 11.02
N ILE A 398 -14.95 14.66 9.78
CA ILE A 398 -13.92 15.62 9.31
C ILE A 398 -14.55 16.91 8.77
N LYS A 399 -15.54 16.80 7.86
CA LYS A 399 -16.22 17.97 7.29
C LYS A 399 -17.30 18.50 8.24
N GLU A 400 -17.54 19.81 8.21
CA GLU A 400 -18.61 20.47 8.97
C GLU A 400 -19.98 20.27 8.30
N ASN A 401 -20.53 19.06 8.40
CA ASN A 401 -21.92 18.76 8.02
C ASN A 401 -22.91 18.97 9.19
N SER A 402 -24.20 18.95 8.90
CA SER A 402 -25.29 19.31 9.82
C SER A 402 -25.45 18.39 11.05
N ILE A 403 -24.99 17.13 10.99
CA ILE A 403 -24.99 16.18 12.12
C ILE A 403 -23.56 15.69 12.29
N LYS A 404 -22.93 16.03 13.42
CA LYS A 404 -21.53 15.72 13.71
C LYS A 404 -21.41 14.47 14.58
N ILE A 405 -20.40 13.65 14.31
CA ILE A 405 -20.03 12.53 15.18
C ILE A 405 -19.33 13.09 16.42
N THR A 406 -19.84 12.74 17.60
CA THR A 406 -19.32 13.19 18.91
C THR A 406 -18.72 12.03 19.69
N ASP A 407 -18.02 12.32 20.79
CA ASP A 407 -17.39 11.31 21.67
C ASP A 407 -18.39 10.36 22.35
N ASP A 408 -19.67 10.69 22.37
CA ASP A 408 -20.75 9.85 22.90
C ASP A 408 -21.48 9.06 21.79
N SER A 409 -21.11 9.28 20.53
CA SER A 409 -21.66 8.52 19.42
C SER A 409 -21.21 7.07 19.46
N HIS A 410 -22.13 6.19 19.11
CA HIS A 410 -21.92 4.74 19.03
C HIS A 410 -22.83 4.15 17.93
N PRO A 411 -22.62 2.90 17.48
CA PRO A 411 -23.30 2.34 16.31
C PRO A 411 -24.83 2.44 16.33
N PHE A 412 -25.48 2.26 17.49
CA PHE A 412 -26.95 2.35 17.65
C PHE A 412 -27.43 3.67 18.29
N HIS A 413 -26.60 4.73 18.32
CA HIS A 413 -26.98 6.03 18.88
C HIS A 413 -27.98 6.71 17.94
N GLU A 414 -29.04 7.33 18.46
CA GLU A 414 -30.14 7.91 17.66
C GLU A 414 -29.64 8.85 16.55
N LYS A 415 -28.82 9.85 16.91
CA LYS A 415 -28.22 10.77 15.92
C LYS A 415 -27.33 10.08 14.88
N PHE A 416 -26.65 9.00 15.25
CA PHE A 416 -25.80 8.27 14.31
C PHE A 416 -26.65 7.37 13.39
N GLN A 417 -27.75 6.84 13.90
CA GLN A 417 -28.74 6.09 13.13
C GLN A 417 -29.43 6.96 12.08
N GLU A 418 -29.70 8.25 12.37
CA GLU A 418 -30.16 9.23 11.37
C GLU A 418 -29.16 9.43 10.23
N ILE A 419 -27.85 9.35 10.51
CA ILE A 419 -26.81 9.40 9.48
C ILE A 419 -26.86 8.11 8.66
N LEU A 420 -26.80 6.94 9.31
CA LEU A 420 -26.81 5.64 8.63
C LEU A 420 -28.02 5.45 7.71
N GLN A 421 -29.18 5.98 8.08
CA GLN A 421 -30.39 5.90 7.25
C GLN A 421 -30.22 6.58 5.88
N LYS A 422 -29.32 7.56 5.74
CA LYS A 422 -29.02 8.23 4.46
C LYS A 422 -28.14 7.39 3.54
N TYR A 423 -27.48 6.37 4.09
CA TYR A 423 -26.54 5.48 3.40
C TYR A 423 -26.98 4.01 3.46
N PRO A 424 -28.18 3.67 2.93
CA PRO A 424 -28.58 2.27 2.86
C PRO A 424 -27.65 1.49 1.91
N ILE A 425 -27.46 0.21 2.22
CA ILE A 425 -26.77 -0.75 1.35
C ILE A 425 -27.83 -1.59 0.64
N ASP A 426 -27.83 -1.57 -0.68
CA ASP A 426 -28.83 -2.25 -1.50
C ASP A 426 -28.29 -3.60 -1.98
N ILE A 427 -29.09 -4.66 -1.82
CA ILE A 427 -28.79 -6.03 -2.25
C ILE A 427 -29.92 -6.49 -3.16
N ASP A 428 -29.62 -6.77 -4.41
CA ASP A 428 -30.63 -7.14 -5.41
C ASP A 428 -30.27 -8.45 -6.11
N PHE A 429 -31.29 -9.29 -6.31
CA PHE A 429 -31.25 -10.43 -7.22
C PHE A 429 -32.12 -10.15 -8.44
N LYS A 430 -31.56 -10.29 -9.64
CA LYS A 430 -32.27 -10.14 -10.91
C LYS A 430 -32.00 -11.33 -11.82
N LYS A 431 -33.05 -12.02 -12.27
CA LYS A 431 -32.94 -13.08 -13.29
C LYS A 431 -32.50 -12.45 -14.62
N LEU A 432 -31.44 -12.97 -15.23
CA LEU A 432 -30.92 -12.48 -16.51
C LEU A 432 -31.44 -13.34 -17.67
N GLU A 433 -31.23 -14.65 -17.58
CA GLU A 433 -31.61 -15.61 -18.62
C GLU A 433 -31.81 -17.00 -18.03
N ASP A 434 -32.59 -17.82 -18.75
CA ASP A 434 -32.70 -19.26 -18.55
C ASP A 434 -31.80 -19.95 -19.57
N ASP A 435 -30.93 -20.84 -19.11
CA ASP A 435 -30.12 -21.63 -20.03
C ASP A 435 -30.99 -22.72 -20.65
N LEU A 436 -31.46 -22.54 -21.89
CA LEU A 436 -32.40 -23.48 -22.50
C LEU A 436 -31.81 -24.88 -22.71
N ASP A 437 -30.48 -24.99 -22.71
CA ASP A 437 -29.73 -26.25 -22.92
C ASP A 437 -29.28 -26.91 -21.61
N SER A 438 -29.52 -26.29 -20.44
CA SER A 438 -29.19 -26.87 -19.13
C SER A 438 -30.24 -26.53 -18.06
N ASP A 439 -30.39 -27.35 -17.03
CA ASP A 439 -31.31 -27.07 -15.90
C ASP A 439 -30.75 -25.93 -14.99
N VAL A 440 -30.34 -24.80 -15.56
CA VAL A 440 -29.65 -23.71 -14.88
C VAL A 440 -30.25 -22.37 -15.28
N SER A 441 -30.57 -21.55 -14.28
CA SER A 441 -30.90 -20.13 -14.47
C SER A 441 -29.73 -19.24 -14.05
N ILE A 442 -29.53 -18.13 -14.77
CA ILE A 442 -28.48 -17.16 -14.47
C ILE A 442 -29.10 -15.95 -13.79
N TRP A 443 -28.61 -15.67 -12.58
CA TRP A 443 -29.07 -14.57 -11.75
C TRP A 443 -27.93 -13.60 -11.47
N GLN A 444 -28.22 -12.31 -11.60
CA GLN A 444 -27.31 -11.26 -11.16
C GLN A 444 -27.57 -10.94 -9.69
N LEU A 445 -26.58 -11.18 -8.85
CA LEU A 445 -26.47 -10.61 -7.51
C LEU A 445 -25.78 -9.24 -7.63
N SER A 446 -26.42 -8.19 -7.13
CA SER A 446 -25.83 -6.85 -6.98
C SER A 446 -25.74 -6.45 -5.51
N ILE A 447 -24.62 -5.90 -5.09
CA ILE A 447 -24.44 -5.24 -3.78
C ILE A 447 -24.01 -3.80 -4.06
N THR A 448 -24.81 -2.82 -3.64
CA THR A 448 -24.57 -1.41 -3.88
C THR A 448 -24.42 -0.67 -2.56
N ASP A 449 -23.28 -0.01 -2.37
CA ASP A 449 -23.03 0.90 -1.26
C ASP A 449 -22.95 2.36 -1.72
N LYS A 450 -23.24 3.28 -0.80
CA LYS A 450 -23.04 4.73 -0.96
C LYS A 450 -21.76 5.19 -0.27
N GLY A 451 -20.71 4.39 -0.36
CA GLY A 451 -19.45 4.60 0.32
C GLY A 451 -18.51 5.57 -0.39
N THR A 452 -17.21 5.34 -0.20
CA THR A 452 -16.14 6.18 -0.75
C THR A 452 -15.87 5.93 -2.25
N GLY A 453 -16.30 4.79 -2.77
CA GLY A 453 -15.91 4.33 -4.11
C GLY A 453 -14.46 3.83 -4.18
N ILE A 454 -14.01 3.47 -5.37
CA ILE A 454 -12.67 2.92 -5.64
C ILE A 454 -11.97 3.81 -6.67
N SER A 455 -10.86 4.44 -6.27
CA SER A 455 -10.03 5.26 -7.17
C SER A 455 -9.01 4.43 -7.95
N LEU A 456 -8.35 5.02 -8.95
CA LEU A 456 -7.20 4.35 -9.61
C LEU A 456 -6.06 4.03 -8.64
N GLN A 457 -5.84 4.88 -7.64
CA GLN A 457 -4.83 4.64 -6.60
C GLN A 457 -5.21 3.42 -5.74
N ASP A 458 -6.49 3.24 -5.42
CA ASP A 458 -6.97 2.06 -4.71
C ASP A 458 -6.71 0.77 -5.51
N LEU A 459 -6.90 0.82 -6.83
CA LEU A 459 -6.69 -0.33 -7.71
C LEU A 459 -5.22 -0.79 -7.76
N GLN A 460 -4.26 0.13 -7.61
CA GLN A 460 -2.83 -0.23 -7.49
C GLN A 460 -2.57 -1.12 -6.27
N TYR A 461 -3.28 -0.88 -5.16
CA TYR A 461 -3.17 -1.72 -3.96
C TYR A 461 -3.97 -3.02 -4.11
N MET A 462 -5.14 -2.98 -4.76
CA MET A 462 -5.99 -4.17 -4.97
C MET A 462 -5.39 -5.17 -5.97
N GLN A 463 -4.50 -4.74 -6.86
CA GLN A 463 -3.80 -5.63 -7.80
C GLN A 463 -3.03 -6.75 -7.08
N LYS A 464 -2.50 -6.47 -5.88
CA LYS A 464 -1.81 -7.45 -5.05
C LYS A 464 -2.78 -8.03 -4.03
N ILE A 465 -2.85 -9.36 -3.97
CA ILE A 465 -3.62 -10.06 -2.93
C ILE A 465 -3.14 -9.59 -1.54
N ALA A 466 -4.08 -9.26 -0.65
CA ALA A 466 -3.82 -8.65 0.67
C ALA A 466 -3.15 -7.26 0.63
N GLY A 467 -3.04 -6.64 -0.55
CA GLY A 467 -2.37 -5.36 -0.78
C GLY A 467 -3.11 -4.15 -0.23
N SER A 468 -4.43 -4.23 -0.06
CA SER A 468 -5.26 -3.15 0.52
C SER A 468 -4.79 -2.72 1.92
N SER A 469 -4.20 -3.64 2.69
CA SER A 469 -3.61 -3.36 4.01
C SER A 469 -2.38 -2.43 3.95
N ARG A 470 -1.84 -2.15 2.76
CA ARG A 470 -0.69 -1.27 2.52
C ARG A 470 -1.10 0.12 2.04
N ASN A 471 -2.40 0.39 1.87
CA ASN A 471 -2.87 1.71 1.49
C ASN A 471 -2.68 2.70 2.65
N ILE A 472 -1.66 3.54 2.52
CA ILE A 472 -1.20 4.47 3.56
C ILE A 472 -2.27 5.53 3.82
N GLU A 473 -2.93 6.06 2.79
CA GLU A 473 -3.96 7.09 2.94
C GLU A 473 -5.18 6.58 3.70
N LYS A 474 -5.64 5.36 3.40
CA LYS A 474 -6.72 4.71 4.16
C LYS A 474 -6.33 4.49 5.62
N LYS A 475 -5.10 4.04 5.89
CA LYS A 475 -4.60 3.90 7.27
C LYS A 475 -4.59 5.23 8.03
N ARG A 476 -4.10 6.29 7.39
CA ARG A 476 -4.12 7.65 7.97
C ARG A 476 -5.53 8.08 8.35
N LEU A 477 -6.50 7.86 7.45
CA LEU A 477 -7.90 8.18 7.72
C LEU A 477 -8.48 7.37 8.89
N MET A 478 -8.13 6.08 8.99
CA MET A 478 -8.60 5.18 10.04
C MET A 478 -8.04 5.51 11.43
N GLN A 479 -6.82 6.06 11.53
CA GLN A 479 -6.22 6.44 12.81
C GLN A 479 -7.07 7.50 13.52
N ASP A 480 -7.61 8.45 12.76
CA ASP A 480 -8.43 9.55 13.29
C ASP A 480 -9.88 9.12 13.60
N MET A 481 -10.33 7.96 13.13
CA MET A 481 -11.69 7.45 13.36
C MET A 481 -11.89 6.96 14.80
N PRO A 482 -13.11 7.13 15.37
CA PRO A 482 -13.52 6.43 16.59
C PRO A 482 -13.31 4.91 16.44
N ILE A 483 -12.76 4.28 17.47
CA ILE A 483 -12.35 2.86 17.43
C ILE A 483 -13.50 1.95 16.96
N TRP A 484 -14.72 2.19 17.46
CA TRP A 484 -15.90 1.40 17.10
C TRP A 484 -16.28 1.48 15.62
N MET A 485 -15.89 2.55 14.93
CA MET A 485 -16.24 2.85 13.54
C MET A 485 -15.17 2.36 12.55
N ARG A 486 -13.96 2.05 13.02
CA ARG A 486 -12.85 1.64 12.16
C ARG A 486 -13.26 0.41 11.31
N PRO A 487 -12.96 0.36 10.01
CA PRO A 487 -13.18 -0.81 9.15
C PRO A 487 -12.70 -2.13 9.76
N SER A 488 -13.36 -3.23 9.42
CA SER A 488 -13.01 -4.57 9.95
C SER A 488 -12.25 -5.46 8.95
N GLY A 489 -12.14 -5.04 7.68
CA GLY A 489 -11.38 -5.72 6.64
C GLY A 489 -9.87 -5.72 6.89
N ALA A 490 -9.38 -6.69 7.67
CA ALA A 490 -7.96 -6.78 8.06
C ALA A 490 -7.05 -7.45 7.02
N PHE A 491 -7.57 -8.43 6.26
CA PHE A 491 -6.74 -9.35 5.47
C PHE A 491 -6.67 -9.02 3.97
N GLY A 492 -7.64 -8.27 3.42
CA GLY A 492 -7.60 -7.83 2.02
C GLY A 492 -7.74 -8.96 0.98
N ILE A 493 -8.42 -10.05 1.33
CA ILE A 493 -8.65 -11.22 0.47
C ILE A 493 -10.13 -11.47 0.14
N GLY A 494 -11.05 -10.80 0.85
CA GLY A 494 -12.49 -11.09 0.82
C GLY A 494 -13.12 -10.98 -0.57
N LEU A 495 -12.67 -10.03 -1.41
CA LEU A 495 -13.19 -9.88 -2.77
C LEU A 495 -12.92 -11.11 -3.64
N HIS A 496 -11.75 -11.75 -3.51
CA HIS A 496 -11.41 -12.93 -4.31
C HIS A 496 -12.29 -14.13 -3.98
N SER A 497 -12.88 -14.18 -2.78
CA SER A 497 -13.83 -15.22 -2.41
C SER A 497 -15.11 -15.19 -3.26
N ALA A 498 -15.45 -14.07 -3.90
CA ALA A 498 -16.59 -14.00 -4.82
C ALA A 498 -16.48 -14.97 -6.00
N PHE A 499 -15.28 -15.30 -6.47
CA PHE A 499 -15.08 -16.27 -7.55
C PHE A 499 -15.55 -17.70 -7.17
N LEU A 500 -15.64 -18.02 -5.88
CA LEU A 500 -16.23 -19.29 -5.42
C LEU A 500 -17.73 -19.39 -5.73
N LEU A 501 -18.45 -18.25 -5.71
CA LEU A 501 -19.88 -18.21 -6.08
C LEU A 501 -20.10 -18.39 -7.58
N LEU A 502 -19.05 -18.18 -8.38
CA LEU A 502 -19.09 -18.25 -9.84
C LEU A 502 -18.59 -19.59 -10.38
N LYS A 503 -17.97 -20.43 -9.55
CA LYS A 503 -17.24 -21.65 -9.98
C LYS A 503 -18.09 -22.62 -10.83
N ASP A 504 -19.38 -22.72 -10.54
CA ASP A 504 -20.29 -23.65 -11.20
C ASP A 504 -20.96 -23.06 -12.47
N GLY A 505 -20.64 -21.82 -12.85
CA GLY A 505 -21.23 -21.12 -13.98
C GLY A 505 -20.42 -21.21 -15.28
N LYS A 506 -21.03 -20.73 -16.38
CA LYS A 506 -20.36 -20.66 -17.69
C LYS A 506 -19.12 -19.74 -17.63
N PRO A 507 -18.01 -20.09 -18.30
CA PRO A 507 -16.76 -19.31 -18.23
C PRO A 507 -16.91 -17.81 -18.54
N GLU A 508 -17.79 -17.45 -19.48
CA GLU A 508 -18.09 -16.07 -19.84
C GLU A 508 -18.71 -15.25 -18.69
N ASN A 509 -19.40 -15.91 -17.76
CA ASN A 509 -20.06 -15.31 -16.61
C ASN A 509 -19.19 -15.30 -15.34
N ASN A 510 -18.00 -15.91 -15.39
CA ASN A 510 -17.09 -16.03 -14.25
C ASN A 510 -16.25 -14.77 -14.04
N LYS A 511 -16.95 -13.64 -13.90
CA LYS A 511 -16.37 -12.30 -13.78
C LYS A 511 -17.04 -11.54 -12.64
N ILE A 512 -16.25 -10.72 -11.95
CA ILE A 512 -16.76 -9.71 -11.03
C ILE A 512 -16.81 -8.39 -11.80
N ILE A 513 -17.98 -7.77 -11.84
CA ILE A 513 -18.14 -6.45 -12.45
C ILE A 513 -18.36 -5.44 -11.34
N ILE A 514 -17.58 -4.36 -11.35
CA ILE A 514 -17.67 -3.28 -10.37
C ILE A 514 -17.92 -1.98 -11.12
N GLU A 515 -18.99 -1.28 -10.79
CA GLU A 515 -19.20 0.11 -11.18
C GLU A 515 -19.01 0.99 -9.95
N THR A 516 -18.14 1.98 -10.04
CA THR A 516 -17.76 2.78 -8.87
C THR A 516 -17.56 4.24 -9.22
N THR A 517 -17.86 5.11 -8.27
CA THR A 517 -17.59 6.56 -8.35
C THR A 517 -16.85 6.95 -7.09
N SER A 518 -15.58 7.32 -7.22
CA SER A 518 -14.71 7.62 -6.09
C SER A 518 -14.76 9.08 -5.68
N ILE A 519 -14.77 9.34 -4.37
CA ILE A 519 -14.61 10.70 -3.84
C ILE A 519 -13.17 11.21 -3.90
N ALA A 520 -12.19 10.32 -4.01
CA ALA A 520 -10.78 10.67 -3.88
C ALA A 520 -10.25 11.33 -5.16
N ASP A 521 -10.57 10.75 -6.32
CA ASP A 521 -10.19 11.28 -7.64
C ASP A 521 -11.37 11.89 -8.42
N ASN A 522 -12.57 11.87 -7.83
CA ASN A 522 -13.82 12.37 -8.42
C ASN A 522 -14.06 11.82 -9.84
N ALA A 523 -13.84 10.52 -10.03
CA ALA A 523 -14.05 9.85 -11.30
C ALA A 523 -14.89 8.58 -11.15
N SER A 524 -15.53 8.18 -12.24
CA SER A 524 -16.31 6.94 -12.32
C SER A 524 -15.63 5.91 -13.22
N TYR A 525 -15.62 4.67 -12.76
CA TYR A 525 -14.99 3.55 -13.45
C TYR A 525 -15.92 2.35 -13.51
N LYS A 526 -15.81 1.59 -14.61
CA LYS A 526 -16.31 0.24 -14.73
C LYS A 526 -15.12 -0.70 -14.76
N ILE A 527 -15.11 -1.68 -13.87
CA ILE A 527 -13.99 -2.59 -13.67
C ILE A 527 -14.49 -4.01 -13.85
N GLU A 528 -13.84 -4.76 -14.74
CA GLU A 528 -14.09 -6.18 -14.97
C GLU A 528 -12.92 -6.98 -14.43
N MET A 529 -13.16 -7.89 -13.50
CA MET A 529 -12.14 -8.75 -12.91
C MET A 529 -12.44 -10.21 -13.22
N THR A 530 -11.44 -10.92 -13.73
CA THR A 530 -11.52 -12.36 -14.00
C THR A 530 -10.82 -13.16 -12.91
N SER A 531 -11.17 -14.44 -12.75
CA SER A 531 -10.47 -15.29 -11.78
C SER A 531 -9.05 -15.58 -12.28
N PRO A 532 -8.02 -15.50 -11.42
CA PRO A 532 -6.66 -15.92 -11.76
C PRO A 532 -6.54 -17.39 -12.14
N LEU A 533 -7.50 -18.22 -11.72
CA LEU A 533 -7.54 -19.66 -12.03
C LEU A 533 -8.31 -19.97 -13.33
N SER A 534 -8.94 -18.96 -13.93
CA SER A 534 -9.65 -19.12 -15.22
C SER A 534 -8.68 -19.00 -16.40
N GLY A 535 -9.15 -19.34 -17.62
CA GLY A 535 -8.38 -19.15 -18.85
C GLY A 535 -7.95 -17.70 -19.11
N ASN A 536 -8.60 -16.72 -18.47
CA ASN A 536 -8.28 -15.29 -18.56
C ASN A 536 -7.21 -14.83 -17.55
N GLN A 537 -6.59 -15.73 -16.79
CA GLN A 537 -5.38 -15.50 -15.97
C GLN A 537 -5.45 -14.32 -14.98
N GLY A 538 -6.65 -13.89 -14.57
CA GLY A 538 -6.82 -12.83 -13.57
C GLY A 538 -6.63 -11.42 -14.12
N TYR A 539 -6.62 -11.25 -15.45
CA TYR A 539 -6.62 -9.92 -16.06
C TYR A 539 -7.84 -9.13 -15.60
N CYS A 540 -7.59 -7.85 -15.31
CA CYS A 540 -8.60 -6.88 -14.94
C CYS A 540 -8.62 -5.76 -15.98
N PHE A 541 -9.82 -5.36 -16.42
CA PHE A 541 -10.02 -4.30 -17.39
C PHE A 541 -10.72 -3.13 -16.72
N ILE A 542 -10.23 -1.92 -16.95
CA ILE A 542 -10.73 -0.69 -16.33
C ILE A 542 -11.17 0.25 -17.46
N GLU A 543 -12.44 0.62 -17.45
CA GLU A 543 -13.02 1.59 -18.37
C GLU A 543 -13.39 2.86 -17.59
N LYS A 544 -12.88 4.01 -18.02
CA LYS A 544 -13.30 5.31 -17.46
C LYS A 544 -14.64 5.70 -18.07
N ILE A 545 -15.61 5.99 -17.20
CA ILE A 545 -16.96 6.37 -17.60
C ILE A 545 -16.95 7.82 -18.11
N SER A 546 -17.78 8.11 -19.12
CA SER A 546 -17.87 9.44 -19.73
C SER A 546 -18.32 10.50 -18.72
N GLN A 547 -17.94 11.75 -18.96
CA GLN A 547 -18.25 12.85 -18.04
C GLN A 547 -19.76 13.10 -17.90
N ASP A 548 -20.51 12.94 -18.99
CA ASP A 548 -21.98 13.09 -18.99
C ASP A 548 -22.69 12.02 -18.14
N GLU A 549 -22.17 10.79 -18.14
CA GLU A 549 -22.69 9.72 -17.28
C GLU A 549 -22.23 9.87 -15.83
N HIS A 550 -20.97 10.27 -15.60
CA HIS A 550 -20.44 10.52 -14.26
C HIS A 550 -21.29 11.53 -13.49
N MET A 551 -21.70 12.63 -14.12
CA MET A 551 -22.52 13.68 -13.49
C MET A 551 -23.89 13.20 -12.99
N LYS A 552 -24.36 12.03 -13.45
CA LYS A 552 -25.64 11.43 -13.03
C LYS A 552 -25.46 10.41 -11.89
N ARG A 553 -24.22 10.07 -11.53
CA ARG A 553 -23.91 9.01 -10.57
C ARG A 553 -23.65 9.60 -9.18
N GLY A 554 -24.19 8.95 -8.17
CA GLY A 554 -23.73 9.15 -6.79
C GLY A 554 -22.37 8.49 -6.57
N TYR A 555 -21.71 8.89 -5.49
CA TYR A 555 -20.52 8.21 -5.00
C TYR A 555 -20.85 6.86 -4.35
N GLY A 556 -19.93 5.92 -4.44
CA GLY A 556 -20.08 4.57 -3.91
C GLY A 556 -19.69 3.51 -4.92
N THR A 557 -20.10 2.27 -4.66
CA THR A 557 -19.75 1.12 -5.48
C THR A 557 -20.94 0.19 -5.66
N LYS A 558 -21.12 -0.33 -6.87
CA LYS A 558 -22.01 -1.42 -7.21
C LYS A 558 -21.19 -2.61 -7.68
N LEU A 559 -21.18 -3.67 -6.89
CA LEU A 559 -20.57 -4.96 -7.22
C LEU A 559 -21.63 -5.89 -7.80
N MET A 560 -21.33 -6.54 -8.93
CA MET A 560 -22.25 -7.42 -9.66
C MET A 560 -21.58 -8.76 -9.94
N LEU A 561 -22.32 -9.84 -9.66
CA LEU A 561 -21.93 -11.23 -9.84
C LEU A 561 -23.03 -11.98 -10.59
N ASN A 562 -22.69 -12.67 -11.67
CA ASN A 562 -23.64 -13.52 -12.40
C ASN A 562 -23.54 -14.95 -11.87
N ILE A 563 -24.38 -15.29 -10.89
CA ILE A 563 -24.41 -16.61 -10.26
C ILE A 563 -25.29 -17.58 -11.04
N SER A 564 -24.84 -18.83 -11.13
CA SER A 564 -25.62 -19.92 -11.74
C SER A 564 -26.41 -20.66 -10.67
N VAL A 565 -27.71 -20.83 -10.89
CA VAL A 565 -28.64 -21.51 -9.98
C VAL A 565 -29.15 -22.77 -10.67
N LYS A 566 -28.80 -23.94 -10.14
CA LYS A 566 -29.26 -25.23 -10.68
C LYS A 566 -30.69 -25.53 -10.22
N ASN A 567 -31.56 -25.88 -11.16
CA ASN A 567 -32.82 -26.54 -10.89
C ASN A 567 -32.53 -27.93 -10.32
N ARG A 568 -32.89 -28.13 -9.04
CA ARG A 568 -32.82 -29.43 -8.39
C ARG A 568 -34.21 -30.02 -8.31
N ASN A 569 -34.31 -31.33 -8.46
CA ASN A 569 -35.56 -32.07 -8.28
C ASN A 569 -36.22 -31.69 -6.94
N ILE A 570 -37.55 -31.48 -6.97
CA ILE A 570 -38.38 -31.03 -5.84
C ILE A 570 -38.12 -31.87 -4.57
N PHE A 571 -37.79 -33.16 -4.72
CA PHE A 571 -37.44 -34.04 -3.59
C PHE A 571 -36.20 -33.59 -2.80
N GLU A 572 -35.12 -33.16 -3.47
CA GLU A 572 -33.92 -32.64 -2.78
C GLU A 572 -34.21 -31.29 -2.10
N LEU A 573 -35.05 -30.47 -2.73
CA LEU A 573 -35.48 -29.18 -2.17
C LEU A 573 -36.32 -29.38 -0.91
N MET A 574 -37.22 -30.38 -0.90
CA MET A 574 -38.02 -30.74 0.27
C MET A 574 -37.18 -31.26 1.44
N GLU A 575 -36.07 -31.97 1.18
CA GLU A 575 -35.11 -32.34 2.24
C GLU A 575 -34.38 -31.13 2.80
N LYS A 576 -33.91 -30.20 1.96
CA LYS A 576 -33.28 -28.95 2.42
C LYS A 576 -34.26 -28.10 3.24
N ILE A 577 -35.50 -27.94 2.79
CA ILE A 577 -36.53 -27.18 3.52
C ILE A 577 -36.85 -27.86 4.87
N LYS A 578 -36.86 -29.20 4.94
CA LYS A 578 -36.99 -29.92 6.21
C LYS A 578 -35.83 -29.64 7.18
N PHE A 579 -34.62 -29.41 6.68
CA PHE A 579 -33.47 -29.01 7.51
C PHE A 579 -33.63 -27.58 8.07
N TYR A 580 -34.19 -26.64 7.30
CA TYR A 580 -34.47 -25.26 7.74
C TYR A 580 -35.71 -25.12 8.64
N LYS A 581 -36.56 -26.16 8.74
CA LYS A 581 -37.83 -26.13 9.51
C LYS A 581 -37.70 -25.96 11.03
N ASN A 582 -36.49 -25.95 11.60
CA ASN A 582 -36.30 -25.81 13.05
C ASN A 582 -36.21 -24.35 13.55
N GLN A 583 -36.36 -23.30 12.73
CA GLN A 583 -36.13 -21.92 13.20
C GLN A 583 -37.10 -20.80 12.77
N ASN A 584 -38.20 -21.00 12.02
CA ASN A 584 -39.19 -19.92 11.83
C ASN A 584 -40.58 -20.36 11.36
N THR A 585 -41.60 -19.58 11.74
CA THR A 585 -43.04 -19.90 11.60
C THR A 585 -43.73 -19.36 10.34
N GLU A 586 -43.15 -18.40 9.60
CA GLU A 586 -43.80 -17.82 8.41
C GLU A 586 -43.77 -18.71 7.15
N SER A 587 -42.83 -19.65 7.04
CA SER A 587 -42.68 -20.58 5.90
C SER A 587 -43.86 -21.57 5.75
N HIS A 588 -44.76 -21.61 6.73
CA HIS A 588 -45.87 -22.57 6.81
C HIS A 588 -47.02 -22.28 5.83
N LYS A 589 -47.20 -21.04 5.36
CA LYS A 589 -48.33 -20.68 4.49
C LYS A 589 -48.13 -21.03 3.01
N MET A 590 -46.88 -21.12 2.55
CA MET A 590 -46.58 -21.31 1.13
C MET A 590 -46.60 -22.79 0.69
N ILE A 591 -46.35 -23.72 1.63
CA ILE A 591 -46.12 -25.14 1.31
C ILE A 591 -47.41 -25.95 1.12
N LYS A 592 -48.56 -25.48 1.62
CA LYS A 592 -49.80 -26.29 1.66
C LYS A 592 -50.53 -26.43 0.32
N ASN A 593 -50.12 -25.69 -0.71
CA ASN A 593 -50.76 -25.70 -2.04
C ASN A 593 -49.84 -26.20 -3.18
N LEU A 594 -48.72 -26.87 -2.86
CA LEU A 594 -47.69 -27.25 -3.84
C LEU A 594 -47.92 -28.64 -4.47
N ASN A 595 -49.09 -28.86 -5.09
CA ASN A 595 -49.29 -29.96 -6.03
C ASN A 595 -49.55 -29.33 -7.41
N MET A 596 -48.54 -29.40 -8.28
CA MET A 596 -48.39 -28.78 -9.62
C MET A 596 -47.42 -27.58 -9.60
N LEU A 597 -46.13 -27.79 -9.88
CA LEU A 597 -45.14 -26.71 -9.95
C LEU A 597 -44.34 -26.76 -11.25
N SER A 598 -44.17 -25.59 -11.87
CA SER A 598 -43.27 -25.30 -12.99
C SER A 598 -41.85 -24.99 -12.51
N ASP A 599 -40.83 -25.27 -13.33
CA ASP A 599 -39.39 -25.06 -13.02
C ASP A 599 -39.06 -23.66 -12.48
N ASN A 600 -39.77 -22.61 -12.93
CA ASN A 600 -39.61 -21.23 -12.44
C ASN A 600 -39.74 -21.05 -10.92
N LEU A 601 -40.53 -21.87 -10.21
CA LEU A 601 -40.74 -21.71 -8.78
C LEU A 601 -39.58 -22.27 -7.93
N VAL A 602 -38.80 -23.21 -8.48
CA VAL A 602 -37.64 -23.81 -7.78
C VAL A 602 -36.47 -22.83 -7.74
N ASP A 603 -36.24 -22.11 -8.84
CA ASP A 603 -35.27 -21.02 -8.92
C ASP A 603 -35.56 -19.93 -7.87
N ASP A 604 -36.81 -19.48 -7.80
CA ASP A 604 -37.24 -18.47 -6.84
C ASP A 604 -37.00 -18.91 -5.39
N ILE A 605 -37.27 -20.18 -5.04
CA ILE A 605 -36.98 -20.72 -3.71
C ILE A 605 -35.48 -20.76 -3.43
N ASN A 606 -34.65 -21.15 -4.39
CA ASN A 606 -33.20 -21.15 -4.22
C ASN A 606 -32.65 -19.74 -3.97
N ILE A 607 -33.19 -18.74 -4.66
CA ILE A 607 -32.87 -17.33 -4.44
C ILE A 607 -33.33 -16.87 -3.05
N GLU A 608 -34.53 -17.26 -2.60
CA GLU A 608 -34.98 -16.96 -1.24
C GLU A 608 -34.08 -17.59 -0.16
N ILE A 609 -33.62 -18.82 -0.33
CA ILE A 609 -32.63 -19.45 0.59
C ILE A 609 -31.33 -18.64 0.61
N LYS A 610 -30.84 -18.16 -0.53
CA LYS A 610 -29.65 -17.29 -0.59
C LYS A 610 -29.90 -15.96 0.12
N LYS A 611 -31.09 -15.36 -0.02
CA LYS A 611 -31.48 -14.16 0.73
C LYS A 611 -31.52 -14.42 2.23
N GLU A 612 -32.07 -15.54 2.70
CA GLU A 612 -32.08 -15.90 4.12
C GLU A 612 -30.67 -15.99 4.71
N LYS A 613 -29.72 -16.60 3.98
CA LYS A 613 -28.30 -16.62 4.40
C LYS A 613 -27.71 -15.21 4.52
N MET A 614 -28.00 -14.32 3.57
CA MET A 614 -27.56 -12.92 3.64
C MET A 614 -28.21 -12.16 4.79
N ILE A 615 -29.51 -12.40 5.04
CA ILE A 615 -30.23 -11.84 6.19
C ILE A 615 -29.56 -12.28 7.50
N GLU A 616 -29.15 -13.54 7.60
CA GLU A 616 -28.44 -14.05 8.77
C GLU A 616 -27.12 -13.31 9.03
N VAL A 617 -26.39 -12.95 7.96
CA VAL A 617 -25.15 -12.18 8.01
C VAL A 617 -25.37 -10.73 8.47
N ILE A 618 -26.50 -10.11 8.11
CA ILE A 618 -26.74 -8.67 8.38
C ILE A 618 -27.64 -8.38 9.57
N LYS A 619 -28.38 -9.37 10.11
CA LYS A 619 -29.42 -9.15 11.14
C LYS A 619 -28.98 -8.38 12.38
N ASN A 620 -27.70 -8.46 12.73
CA ASN A 620 -27.13 -7.79 13.91
C ASN A 620 -26.41 -6.48 13.57
N SER A 621 -26.27 -6.14 12.29
CA SER A 621 -25.61 -4.93 11.81
C SER A 621 -26.36 -3.65 12.23
N PRO A 622 -25.65 -2.54 12.49
CA PRO A 622 -26.28 -1.24 12.74
C PRO A 622 -26.80 -0.56 11.46
N PHE A 623 -26.48 -1.07 10.27
CA PHE A 623 -26.82 -0.45 8.99
C PHE A 623 -28.25 -0.72 8.54
N TYR A 624 -28.73 0.15 7.65
CA TYR A 624 -29.96 -0.05 6.89
C TYR A 624 -29.63 -0.79 5.60
N PHE A 625 -30.40 -1.84 5.31
CA PHE A 625 -30.27 -2.60 4.08
C PHE A 625 -31.56 -2.54 3.26
N GLN A 626 -31.46 -2.61 1.94
CA GLN A 626 -32.62 -2.86 1.07
C GLN A 626 -32.39 -4.17 0.33
N ILE A 627 -33.20 -5.19 0.60
CA ILE A 627 -33.11 -6.46 -0.14
C ILE A 627 -34.25 -6.48 -1.15
N ASN A 628 -33.92 -6.47 -2.45
CA ASN A 628 -34.91 -6.39 -3.54
C ASN A 628 -35.95 -5.28 -3.25
N GLN A 629 -35.46 -4.07 -2.93
CA GLN A 629 -36.24 -2.87 -2.59
C GLN A 629 -37.02 -2.91 -1.26
N LYS A 630 -36.97 -4.00 -0.49
CA LYS A 630 -37.58 -4.06 0.85
C LYS A 630 -36.60 -3.55 1.90
N LEU A 631 -36.96 -2.44 2.55
CA LEU A 631 -36.14 -1.85 3.61
C LEU A 631 -36.11 -2.77 4.85
N MET A 632 -34.90 -3.05 5.30
CA MET A 632 -34.59 -3.76 6.53
C MET A 632 -33.83 -2.81 7.47
N PRO A 633 -34.52 -2.23 8.47
CA PRO A 633 -33.86 -1.41 9.47
C PRO A 633 -33.05 -2.29 10.44
N PRO A 634 -32.11 -1.69 11.19
CA PRO A 634 -31.36 -2.41 12.22
C PRO A 634 -32.29 -2.99 13.30
N SER A 635 -31.85 -4.09 13.91
CA SER A 635 -32.61 -4.77 14.97
C SER A 635 -32.93 -3.83 16.14
N LYS A 636 -34.20 -3.85 16.57
CA LYS A 636 -34.73 -3.09 17.71
C LYS A 636 -34.52 -3.79 19.06
N ASN A 637 -33.75 -4.88 19.10
CA ASN A 637 -33.44 -5.57 20.35
C ASN A 637 -32.81 -4.58 21.34
N PHE A 638 -33.13 -4.74 22.62
CA PHE A 638 -32.59 -3.89 23.66
C PHE A 638 -31.07 -4.12 23.80
N LYS A 639 -30.27 -3.10 23.49
CA LYS A 639 -28.81 -3.15 23.45
C LYS A 639 -28.21 -2.19 24.47
N ILE A 640 -27.35 -2.69 25.33
CA ILE A 640 -26.62 -1.89 26.32
C ILE A 640 -25.22 -1.61 25.78
N TRP A 641 -24.91 -0.34 25.49
CA TRP A 641 -23.57 0.09 25.10
C TRP A 641 -22.66 0.21 26.33
N ASN A 642 -21.51 -0.46 26.31
CA ASN A 642 -20.44 -0.26 27.26
C ASN A 642 -19.31 0.55 26.58
N LYS A 643 -19.12 1.80 27.01
CA LYS A 643 -18.11 2.72 26.44
C LYS A 643 -16.67 2.29 26.76
N GLU A 644 -16.43 1.75 27.96
CA GLU A 644 -15.10 1.34 28.42
C GLU A 644 -14.52 0.23 27.53
N TYR A 645 -15.33 -0.78 27.20
CA TYR A 645 -14.91 -1.90 26.36
C TYR A 645 -15.32 -1.76 24.89
N SER A 646 -16.02 -0.68 24.53
CA SER A 646 -16.56 -0.44 23.18
C SER A 646 -17.30 -1.67 22.62
N LEU A 647 -18.31 -2.13 23.35
CA LEU A 647 -19.11 -3.32 22.99
C LEU A 647 -20.58 -3.15 23.35
N TYR A 648 -21.44 -3.97 22.74
CA TYR A 648 -22.83 -4.11 23.13
C TYR A 648 -23.09 -5.42 23.85
N CYS A 649 -23.95 -5.36 24.86
CA CYS A 649 -24.57 -6.53 25.46
C CYS A 649 -26.07 -6.53 25.15
N THR A 650 -26.56 -7.64 24.63
CA THR A 650 -27.98 -7.92 24.38
C THR A 650 -28.36 -9.14 25.20
N ILE A 651 -29.44 -9.05 25.99
CA ILE A 651 -29.95 -10.20 26.73
C ILE A 651 -30.94 -10.94 25.82
N THR A 652 -30.75 -12.26 25.66
CA THR A 652 -31.55 -13.12 24.79
C THR A 652 -32.25 -14.21 25.60
N ASN A 653 -33.55 -14.40 25.35
CA ASN A 653 -34.49 -15.35 25.94
C ASN A 653 -34.83 -15.21 27.45
N PHE A 654 -36.14 -15.05 27.68
CA PHE A 654 -36.87 -15.19 28.96
C PHE A 654 -37.87 -16.36 28.90
N ASP A 655 -37.61 -17.38 28.08
CA ASP A 655 -38.62 -18.38 27.73
C ASP A 655 -38.32 -19.72 28.40
N THR A 656 -38.48 -19.78 29.73
CA THR A 656 -38.58 -21.06 30.46
C THR A 656 -39.58 -20.96 31.61
N SER A 657 -40.43 -21.98 31.73
CA SER A 657 -41.40 -22.18 32.81
C SER A 657 -40.77 -22.50 34.18
N SER A 658 -39.43 -22.47 34.30
CA SER A 658 -38.68 -22.82 35.51
C SER A 658 -37.35 -22.06 35.59
N LEU A 659 -37.10 -21.40 36.73
CA LEU A 659 -35.83 -20.74 37.08
C LEU A 659 -34.68 -21.74 37.34
N VAL A 660 -35.00 -23.04 37.51
CA VAL A 660 -34.04 -24.09 37.89
C VAL A 660 -33.35 -24.71 36.67
N GLU A 661 -33.88 -24.51 35.46
CA GLU A 661 -33.35 -25.03 34.19
C GLU A 661 -32.61 -23.97 33.35
N MET A 662 -32.43 -22.76 33.90
CA MET A 662 -31.73 -21.67 33.22
C MET A 662 -30.24 -21.98 33.05
N LYS A 663 -29.84 -22.35 31.83
CA LYS A 663 -28.45 -22.35 31.37
C LYS A 663 -28.29 -21.27 30.30
N GLY A 664 -27.55 -20.22 30.61
CA GLY A 664 -27.28 -19.12 29.68
C GLY A 664 -26.07 -19.39 28.81
N GLU A 665 -26.23 -19.35 27.49
CA GLU A 665 -25.12 -19.34 26.53
C GLU A 665 -24.65 -17.91 26.27
N ILE A 666 -23.33 -17.70 26.12
CA ILE A 666 -22.78 -16.42 25.65
C ILE A 666 -22.43 -16.51 24.16
N LYS A 667 -23.23 -15.85 23.33
CA LYS A 667 -22.96 -15.66 21.89
C LYS A 667 -22.07 -14.45 21.69
N THR A 668 -21.06 -14.57 20.85
CA THR A 668 -20.12 -13.48 20.59
C THR A 668 -20.12 -13.04 19.14
N LEU A 669 -20.02 -11.72 18.97
CA LEU A 669 -19.98 -11.06 17.68
C LEU A 669 -18.87 -10.03 17.63
N VAL A 670 -18.43 -9.72 16.41
CA VAL A 670 -17.59 -8.56 16.12
C VAL A 670 -18.31 -7.72 15.07
N LYS A 671 -18.69 -6.50 15.44
CA LYS A 671 -19.36 -5.53 14.55
C LYS A 671 -20.59 -6.13 13.85
N GLY A 672 -21.38 -6.90 14.61
CA GLY A 672 -22.59 -7.57 14.14
C GLY A 672 -22.37 -8.92 13.44
N GLN A 673 -21.12 -9.39 13.30
CA GLN A 673 -20.80 -10.68 12.69
C GLN A 673 -20.59 -11.76 13.74
N ASN A 674 -21.22 -12.92 13.58
CA ASN A 674 -21.09 -14.04 14.52
C ASN A 674 -19.71 -14.70 14.43
N VAL A 675 -19.05 -14.89 15.58
CA VAL A 675 -17.71 -15.50 15.71
C VAL A 675 -17.76 -16.80 16.51
N GLY A 676 -18.90 -17.14 17.12
CA GLY A 676 -19.09 -18.37 17.88
C GLY A 676 -19.51 -18.16 19.35
N LEU A 677 -19.56 -19.27 20.07
CA LEU A 677 -19.92 -19.32 21.49
C LEU A 677 -18.66 -19.24 22.38
N LEU A 678 -18.81 -18.60 23.54
CA LEU A 678 -17.84 -18.69 24.64
C LEU A 678 -18.27 -19.85 25.56
N ASP A 679 -17.81 -21.06 25.26
CA ASP A 679 -18.08 -22.24 26.08
C ASP A 679 -16.99 -22.39 27.16
N SER A 680 -17.23 -21.84 28.36
CA SER A 680 -16.33 -22.07 29.51
C SER A 680 -17.11 -22.50 30.76
N CYS A 681 -16.56 -23.46 31.51
CA CYS A 681 -17.20 -24.07 32.70
C CYS A 681 -17.53 -23.07 33.83
N ASP A 682 -16.96 -21.86 33.83
CA ASP A 682 -17.25 -20.83 34.82
C ASP A 682 -18.28 -19.79 34.33
N ILE A 683 -18.51 -19.68 33.01
CA ILE A 683 -19.59 -18.85 32.44
C ILE A 683 -20.97 -19.43 32.77
N ASP A 684 -21.11 -20.76 32.74
CA ASP A 684 -22.33 -21.49 33.12
C ASP A 684 -22.81 -21.17 34.54
N LYS A 685 -21.90 -20.75 35.44
CA LYS A 685 -22.23 -20.36 36.83
C LYS A 685 -22.59 -18.88 36.97
N LEU A 686 -22.28 -18.05 35.97
CA LEU A 686 -22.39 -16.59 36.03
C LEU A 686 -23.60 -16.04 35.26
N CYS A 687 -24.13 -16.77 34.28
CA CYS A 687 -25.22 -16.29 33.43
C CYS A 687 -26.51 -17.11 33.60
N LEU A 688 -27.51 -16.50 34.25
CA LEU A 688 -28.90 -17.02 34.34
C LEU A 688 -29.68 -16.84 33.03
N PHE A 689 -29.17 -16.05 32.08
CA PHE A 689 -29.83 -15.73 30.81
C PHE A 689 -28.85 -15.89 29.66
N GLY A 690 -29.36 -16.11 28.45
CA GLY A 690 -28.52 -16.02 27.26
C GLY A 690 -28.03 -14.58 27.07
N ILE A 691 -26.75 -14.39 26.81
CA ILE A 691 -26.17 -13.06 26.56
C ILE A 691 -25.50 -13.06 25.18
N GLN A 692 -25.76 -12.03 24.42
CA GLN A 692 -25.06 -11.75 23.17
C GLN A 692 -24.13 -10.54 23.36
N ILE A 693 -22.83 -10.74 23.17
CA ILE A 693 -21.80 -9.70 23.29
C ILE A 693 -21.28 -9.37 21.89
N ASP A 694 -21.38 -8.11 21.47
CA ASP A 694 -20.93 -7.64 20.16
C ASP A 694 -19.82 -6.60 20.32
N PHE A 695 -18.58 -6.98 19.97
CA PHE A 695 -17.38 -6.18 20.13
C PHE A 695 -17.17 -5.22 18.95
N TYR A 696 -16.98 -3.94 19.25
CA TYR A 696 -16.63 -2.91 18.26
C TYR A 696 -15.21 -2.36 18.47
N GLY A 697 -14.67 -2.48 19.69
CA GLY A 697 -13.34 -1.97 20.07
C GLY A 697 -12.15 -2.83 19.67
N LEU A 698 -12.37 -4.05 19.15
CA LEU A 698 -11.29 -5.00 18.89
C LEU A 698 -10.71 -4.87 17.48
N GLU A 699 -9.40 -5.03 17.36
CA GLU A 699 -8.72 -5.19 16.07
C GLU A 699 -8.85 -6.63 15.57
N SER A 700 -9.62 -6.83 14.50
CA SER A 700 -9.95 -8.18 13.99
C SER A 700 -8.72 -9.04 13.69
N LYS A 701 -7.60 -8.44 13.29
CA LYS A 701 -6.35 -9.16 12.97
C LYS A 701 -5.70 -9.83 14.19
N GLU A 702 -5.90 -9.28 15.38
CA GLU A 702 -5.27 -9.75 16.62
C GLU A 702 -6.10 -10.84 17.30
N VAL A 703 -7.42 -10.75 17.17
CA VAL A 703 -8.35 -11.55 17.97
C VAL A 703 -9.09 -12.63 17.17
N LEU A 704 -9.20 -12.50 15.84
CA LEU A 704 -9.91 -13.47 15.00
C LEU A 704 -8.95 -14.39 14.24
N SER A 705 -9.40 -15.62 14.01
CA SER A 705 -8.79 -16.51 13.04
C SER A 705 -8.95 -15.97 11.61
N PHE A 706 -8.16 -16.50 10.67
CA PHE A 706 -8.14 -16.01 9.28
C PHE A 706 -9.49 -16.15 8.56
N ASN A 707 -10.28 -17.19 8.88
CA ASN A 707 -11.64 -17.36 8.34
C ASN A 707 -12.71 -16.55 9.09
N ARG A 708 -12.32 -15.85 10.17
CA ARG A 708 -13.17 -15.00 11.03
C ARG A 708 -14.35 -15.71 11.70
N ASN A 709 -14.35 -17.05 11.71
CA ASN A 709 -15.40 -17.87 12.32
C ASN A 709 -15.05 -18.32 13.74
N SER A 710 -13.89 -17.91 14.25
CA SER A 710 -13.44 -18.28 15.59
C SER A 710 -12.45 -17.28 16.16
N TRP A 711 -12.37 -17.26 17.49
CA TRP A 711 -11.39 -16.49 18.23
C TRP A 711 -10.00 -17.14 18.19
N THR A 712 -8.94 -16.34 18.27
CA THR A 712 -7.57 -16.85 18.45
C THR A 712 -7.41 -17.46 19.85
N LYS A 713 -6.54 -18.47 19.98
CA LYS A 713 -6.25 -19.11 21.28
C LYS A 713 -5.79 -18.10 22.34
N ASN A 714 -4.98 -17.12 21.95
CA ASN A 714 -4.48 -16.09 22.86
C ASN A 714 -5.63 -15.22 23.40
N PHE A 715 -6.58 -14.83 22.54
CA PHE A 715 -7.72 -14.03 22.96
C PHE A 715 -8.68 -14.82 23.85
N MET A 716 -8.94 -16.10 23.53
CA MET A 716 -9.74 -16.99 24.38
C MET A 716 -9.11 -17.13 25.77
N ASN A 717 -7.80 -17.39 25.85
CA ASN A 717 -7.08 -17.47 27.12
C ASN A 717 -7.17 -16.16 27.92
N TYR A 718 -7.15 -15.00 27.26
CA TYR A 718 -7.32 -13.70 27.90
C TYR A 718 -8.72 -13.52 28.50
N ILE A 719 -9.77 -13.88 27.75
CA ILE A 719 -11.16 -13.81 28.24
C ILE A 719 -11.37 -14.76 29.42
N GLU A 720 -10.90 -16.01 29.31
CA GLU A 720 -11.11 -17.07 30.30
C GLU A 720 -10.36 -16.80 31.61
N ASN A 721 -9.08 -16.40 31.53
CA ASN A 721 -8.26 -16.18 32.73
C ASN A 721 -8.41 -14.75 33.31
N GLY A 722 -8.88 -13.79 32.52
CA GLY A 722 -8.75 -12.35 32.82
C GLY A 722 -9.81 -11.74 33.74
N ASN A 723 -10.71 -12.51 34.35
CA ASN A 723 -11.92 -11.99 35.02
C ASN A 723 -12.77 -11.05 34.13
N PHE A 724 -12.54 -11.01 32.82
CA PHE A 724 -13.12 -10.02 31.90
C PHE A 724 -14.66 -10.06 31.94
N ILE A 725 -15.25 -11.24 31.78
CA ILE A 725 -16.70 -11.45 31.80
C ILE A 725 -17.28 -11.01 33.15
N LYS A 726 -16.60 -11.33 34.26
CA LYS A 726 -17.04 -10.94 35.61
C LYS A 726 -17.01 -9.42 35.78
N SER A 727 -15.95 -8.74 35.35
CA SER A 727 -15.81 -7.29 35.39
C SER A 727 -16.84 -6.59 34.49
N LEU A 728 -17.07 -7.12 33.29
CA LEU A 728 -18.09 -6.63 32.37
C LEU A 728 -19.49 -6.73 32.98
N MET A 729 -19.84 -7.89 33.56
CA MET A 729 -21.13 -8.10 34.21
C MET A 729 -21.31 -7.17 35.43
N LEU A 730 -20.29 -7.02 36.28
CA LEU A 730 -20.32 -6.07 37.41
C LEU A 730 -20.52 -4.63 36.92
N ASN A 731 -19.83 -4.23 35.85
CA ASN A 731 -19.97 -2.90 35.27
C ASN A 731 -21.39 -2.68 34.72
N LEU A 732 -21.94 -3.63 33.97
CA LEU A 732 -23.31 -3.58 33.43
C LEU A 732 -24.36 -3.47 34.54
N VAL A 733 -24.22 -4.27 35.60
CA VAL A 733 -25.09 -4.21 36.78
C VAL A 733 -24.99 -2.83 37.44
N ASN A 734 -23.80 -2.30 37.65
CA ASN A 734 -23.61 -1.02 38.35
C ASN A 734 -24.07 0.21 37.53
N THR A 735 -23.84 0.23 36.23
CA THR A 735 -24.13 1.41 35.38
C THR A 735 -25.56 1.47 34.88
N LYS A 736 -26.22 0.32 34.72
CA LYS A 736 -27.49 0.22 34.00
C LYS A 736 -28.55 -0.60 34.75
N ILE A 737 -28.40 -0.81 36.07
CA ILE A 737 -29.34 -1.59 36.90
C ILE A 737 -30.81 -1.18 36.74
N ASN A 738 -31.09 0.12 36.57
CA ASN A 738 -32.46 0.62 36.43
C ASN A 738 -33.04 0.39 35.03
N GLU A 739 -32.20 0.37 33.99
CA GLU A 739 -32.59 -0.02 32.63
C GLU A 739 -32.73 -1.55 32.53
N ALA A 740 -31.84 -2.30 33.16
CA ALA A 740 -31.93 -3.77 33.27
C ALA A 740 -33.14 -4.22 34.11
N LYS A 741 -33.51 -3.49 35.17
CA LYS A 741 -34.74 -3.76 35.96
C LYS A 741 -36.02 -3.58 35.17
N LYS A 742 -36.07 -2.67 34.19
CA LYS A 742 -37.23 -2.54 33.28
C LYS A 742 -37.42 -3.77 32.39
N ILE A 743 -36.34 -4.53 32.13
CA ILE A 743 -36.35 -5.79 31.37
C ILE A 743 -36.85 -6.96 32.23
N LEU A 744 -36.54 -6.96 33.54
CA LEU A 744 -36.97 -8.03 34.46
C LEU A 744 -38.47 -7.99 34.82
N ILE A 745 -39.17 -6.91 34.47
CA ILE A 745 -40.57 -6.64 34.86
C ILE A 745 -41.51 -6.55 33.63
N ALA A 746 -40.97 -6.54 32.41
CA ALA A 746 -41.72 -6.55 31.15
C ALA A 746 -41.71 -7.95 30.55
#